data_AF-A0A950HMF5-F1
#
_entry.id   AF-A0A950HMF5-F1
#
_cell.length_a   1.000
_cell.length_b   1.000
_cell.length_c   1.000
_cell.angle_alpha   90.00
_cell.angle_beta   90.00
_cell.angle_gamma   90.00
#
_symmetry.space_group_name_H-M   'P 1'
#
loop_
_entity.id
_entity.type
_entity.pdbx_description
1 polymer ?
#
loop_
_entity_poly.entity_id
_entity_poly.type
_entity_poly.pdbx_seq_one_letter_code
_entity_poly.pdbx_strand_id
1 'polypeptide(L)'
;MGTTATSLHLLIPASVVPTALFASAGPTAGPRDVDRAIEKGYGKLGYAKARKPDDAAPKQVAIVHDGGASFVSIYDADNDKIDSGELKDLAASLSKTLKTLAILTSVYDSDSFEFIMYHRGKQVDAAVSAEDAHAGGLNMLRGKRRARAWDNIFFERDVTRARRPGAPPFSLRQRLADFEEAVRRAERIESAFAEDGLGAWCSLAGLDPGAALANYSDKSQPDIPNRTLLALRRTGVPPARKPQRGEPGGGVTLAYVRSDDDHPYHRFFPAAWPVAAEAAARFSWAVVSSGAGFSGLSLALHLERTSGFAIGGISLRAFPFYNGQITSATALASFDWLAPPDAAASAPDLAVEATPFALPDLDPQSRKQFIVLIAVELRAPAAGAMTIRPSLRVAEGGDAPSLGLPPLRLAVTRPTWRPLVADWQKPTLTQAEALLRLNAPSVLAMVAVLPDDGDEVRHRIRRLAEQWLALLGAGELFATIETQKHMTPSFSVPKSKSSLPLPEVTRAKIWPKLFEVANRYQTVMVGLGPDGSSYPLAGFTMQSALLDGSGAPAGHARSSGPTISVAIWLVNEAAAFERLGVDPDAAEAAFSAWVETLVPVQAWVTRSAWIPEFDFYEDYMMTLYESATSVDWFRGALQGTLTDTAWSSTRLRFVAPKLWLGPELAAAVDLAALAGVATVATSGPVTRIDLPPGAALEQLEQGLANILPVVLRP
;
A
#
# COMPACT_ATOMS: atom_id res chain seq x y z
N MET A 1 -3.78 -0.14 5.97
CA MET A 1 -3.84 1.11 5.24
C MET A 1 -3.84 2.25 6.23
N GLY A 2 -2.99 3.26 6.04
CA GLY A 2 -3.03 4.47 6.84
C GLY A 2 -4.22 5.35 6.48
N THR A 3 -4.68 6.16 7.42
CA THR A 3 -5.42 7.37 7.03
C THR A 3 -4.42 8.37 6.46
N THR A 4 -4.60 8.80 5.22
CA THR A 4 -3.76 9.86 4.61
C THR A 4 -4.18 11.23 5.15
N ALA A 5 -5.48 11.45 5.26
CA ALA A 5 -6.08 12.65 5.86
C ALA A 5 -7.52 12.34 6.33
N THR A 6 -7.91 12.80 7.53
CA THR A 6 -9.30 12.76 8.00
C THR A 6 -9.66 14.05 8.73
N SER A 7 -10.69 14.74 8.27
CA SER A 7 -11.12 16.01 8.84
C SER A 7 -12.64 16.15 8.91
N LEU A 8 -13.09 16.97 9.87
CA LEU A 8 -14.51 17.27 10.07
C LEU A 8 -14.78 18.75 9.82
N HIS A 9 -15.72 19.08 8.94
CA HIS A 9 -16.03 20.43 8.51
C HIS A 9 -17.47 20.79 8.87
N LEU A 10 -17.64 21.85 9.66
CA LEU A 10 -18.95 22.37 10.05
C LEU A 10 -19.30 23.56 9.17
N LEU A 11 -20.42 23.49 8.45
CA LEU A 11 -20.92 24.65 7.71
C LEU A 11 -21.45 25.66 8.73
N ILE A 12 -20.83 26.83 8.86
CA ILE A 12 -21.29 27.88 9.76
C ILE A 12 -21.91 29.01 8.93
N PRO A 13 -23.17 29.40 9.18
CA PRO A 13 -23.83 30.49 8.44
C PRO A 13 -23.03 31.79 8.53
N ALA A 14 -22.98 32.55 7.43
CA ALA A 14 -22.22 33.81 7.36
C ALA A 14 -22.65 34.88 8.40
N SER A 15 -23.84 34.74 9.00
CA SER A 15 -24.33 35.60 10.09
C SER A 15 -23.58 35.45 11.43
N VAL A 16 -22.63 34.51 11.52
CA VAL A 16 -21.80 34.23 12.69
C VAL A 16 -20.39 34.83 12.58
N VAL A 17 -19.93 35.18 11.38
CA VAL A 17 -18.64 35.85 11.18
C VAL A 17 -18.86 37.34 11.37
N PRO A 18 -18.19 38.02 12.33
CA PRO A 18 -18.39 39.45 12.54
C PRO A 18 -17.91 40.23 11.31
N THR A 19 -18.83 40.55 10.41
CA THR A 19 -18.65 41.63 9.45
C THR A 19 -19.25 42.87 10.12
N ALA A 20 -18.42 43.88 10.37
CA ALA A 20 -18.70 45.02 11.25
C ALA A 20 -19.84 45.96 10.82
N LEU A 21 -20.82 45.54 10.01
CA LEU A 21 -21.74 46.45 9.33
C LEU A 21 -23.24 46.16 9.40
N PHE A 22 -23.72 45.03 9.94
CA PHE A 22 -25.18 44.82 10.06
C PHE A 22 -25.57 44.06 11.33
N ALA A 23 -26.02 44.78 12.35
CA ALA A 23 -26.58 44.24 13.58
C ALA A 23 -28.11 44.41 13.60
N SER A 24 -28.86 43.36 13.23
CA SER A 24 -30.15 43.02 13.87
C SER A 24 -30.70 41.69 13.35
N ALA A 25 -30.70 40.66 14.22
CA ALA A 25 -31.77 39.68 14.45
C ALA A 25 -31.22 38.32 14.96
N GLY A 26 -31.55 37.98 16.21
CA GLY A 26 -31.36 36.65 16.83
C GLY A 26 -29.99 36.40 17.49
N PRO A 27 -29.91 35.55 18.54
CA PRO A 27 -28.64 35.21 19.17
C PRO A 27 -27.83 34.30 18.23
N THR A 28 -26.90 34.88 17.48
CA THR A 28 -25.93 34.14 16.66
C THR A 28 -24.75 33.71 17.52
N ALA A 29 -24.41 32.42 17.45
CA ALA A 29 -23.26 31.85 18.17
C ALA A 29 -21.97 32.39 17.54
N GLY A 30 -21.06 33.03 18.30
CA GLY A 30 -19.79 33.52 17.76
C GLY A 30 -18.75 32.40 17.55
N PRO A 31 -17.55 32.69 16.98
CA PRO A 31 -16.47 31.70 16.82
C PRO A 31 -16.12 30.94 18.11
N ARG A 32 -16.13 31.66 19.25
CA ARG A 32 -15.92 31.07 20.59
C ARG A 32 -17.01 30.11 21.03
N ASP A 33 -18.24 30.29 20.54
CA ASP A 33 -19.37 29.40 20.86
C ASP A 33 -19.29 28.10 20.07
N VAL A 34 -18.80 28.16 18.82
CA VAL A 34 -18.52 26.96 18.00
C VAL A 34 -17.39 26.15 18.63
N ASP A 35 -16.27 26.78 18.99
CA ASP A 35 -15.15 26.11 19.67
C ASP A 35 -15.60 25.44 20.98
N ARG A 36 -16.43 26.12 21.77
CA ARG A 36 -17.00 25.56 23.01
C ARG A 36 -17.94 24.39 22.75
N ALA A 37 -18.71 24.44 21.65
CA ALA A 37 -19.56 23.32 21.25
C ALA A 37 -18.72 22.11 20.81
N ILE A 38 -17.61 22.34 20.10
CA ILE A 38 -16.64 21.30 19.72
C ILE A 38 -16.01 20.69 20.98
N GLU A 39 -15.51 21.50 21.91
CA GLU A 39 -14.96 21.04 23.19
C GLU A 39 -15.98 20.20 23.97
N LYS A 40 -17.24 20.66 24.06
CA LYS A 40 -18.33 19.90 24.70
C LYS A 40 -18.68 18.62 23.93
N GLY A 41 -18.51 18.61 22.61
CA GLY A 41 -18.66 17.44 21.75
C GLY A 41 -17.68 16.35 22.12
N TYR A 42 -16.39 16.68 22.20
CA TYR A 42 -15.35 15.79 22.73
C TYR A 42 -15.61 15.38 24.19
N GLY A 43 -16.18 16.28 24.99
CA GLY A 43 -16.74 15.98 26.32
C GLY A 43 -17.63 14.74 26.37
N LYS A 44 -18.53 14.61 25.39
CA LYS A 44 -19.44 13.45 25.30
C LYS A 44 -18.74 12.17 24.84
N LEU A 45 -17.59 12.30 24.17
CA LEU A 45 -16.75 11.17 23.76
C LEU A 45 -15.81 10.70 24.88
N GLY A 46 -15.88 11.32 26.07
CA GLY A 46 -15.07 10.93 27.24
C GLY A 46 -13.72 11.66 27.35
N TYR A 47 -13.60 12.82 26.70
CA TYR A 47 -12.42 13.68 26.78
C TYR A 47 -12.72 14.94 27.61
N ALA A 48 -11.70 15.53 28.23
CA ALA A 48 -11.79 16.87 28.81
C ALA A 48 -10.52 17.67 28.50
N LYS A 49 -10.63 18.99 28.55
CA LYS A 49 -9.50 19.89 28.35
C LYS A 49 -8.41 19.64 29.40
N ALA A 50 -7.15 19.54 28.94
CA ALA A 50 -5.99 19.46 29.83
C ALA A 50 -5.89 20.74 30.67
N ARG A 51 -5.61 20.60 31.97
CA ARG A 51 -5.56 21.75 32.90
C ARG A 51 -4.18 22.40 32.97
N LYS A 52 -3.12 21.66 32.60
CA LYS A 52 -1.73 22.12 32.58
C LYS A 52 -1.06 21.71 31.25
N PRO A 53 -0.12 22.50 30.71
CA PRO A 53 0.67 22.13 29.53
C PRO A 53 1.44 20.81 29.71
N ASP A 54 1.89 20.51 30.93
CA ASP A 54 2.66 19.31 31.27
C ASP A 54 1.78 18.11 31.69
N ASP A 55 0.45 18.26 31.74
CA ASP A 55 -0.42 17.07 31.77
C ASP A 55 -0.20 16.40 30.42
N ALA A 56 0.47 15.24 30.37
CA ALA A 56 0.69 14.47 29.14
C ALA A 56 -0.65 14.29 28.41
N ALA A 57 -0.95 15.20 27.48
CA ALA A 57 -2.24 15.28 26.81
C ALA A 57 -2.19 14.30 25.65
N PRO A 58 -2.93 13.17 25.71
CA PRO A 58 -2.82 12.14 24.69
C PRO A 58 -3.35 12.60 23.33
N LYS A 59 -4.36 13.49 23.31
CA LYS A 59 -5.05 13.89 22.07
C LYS A 59 -4.91 15.38 21.80
N GLN A 60 -4.53 15.72 20.57
CA GLN A 60 -4.40 17.08 20.09
C GLN A 60 -5.38 17.34 18.94
N VAL A 61 -6.07 18.48 18.99
CA VAL A 61 -7.07 18.86 17.98
C VAL A 61 -6.82 20.30 17.54
N ALA A 62 -6.77 20.53 16.22
CA ALA A 62 -6.72 21.85 15.63
C ALA A 62 -8.10 22.21 15.07
N ILE A 63 -8.64 23.37 15.49
CA ILE A 63 -9.85 23.96 14.93
C ILE A 63 -9.43 25.16 14.11
N VAL A 64 -9.77 25.19 12.82
CA VAL A 64 -9.40 26.26 11.90
C VAL A 64 -10.64 26.97 11.41
N HIS A 65 -10.71 28.28 11.67
CA HIS A 65 -11.74 29.17 11.14
C HIS A 65 -11.18 29.84 9.89
N ASP A 66 -11.52 29.32 8.72
CA ASP A 66 -11.07 29.93 7.48
C ASP A 66 -11.80 31.28 7.29
N GLY A 67 -11.03 32.37 7.36
CA GLY A 67 -11.51 33.75 7.46
C GLY A 67 -12.33 34.25 6.26
N GLY A 68 -12.48 33.45 5.20
CA GLY A 68 -13.37 33.70 4.07
C GLY A 68 -14.33 32.56 3.72
N ALA A 69 -14.12 31.35 4.27
CA ALA A 69 -14.90 30.18 3.92
C ALA A 69 -16.13 30.00 4.82
N SER A 70 -17.10 29.24 4.33
CA SER A 70 -18.34 28.93 5.06
C SER A 70 -18.15 27.82 6.10
N PHE A 71 -16.92 27.36 6.33
CA PHE A 71 -16.62 26.16 7.12
C PHE A 71 -15.66 26.43 8.27
N VAL A 72 -15.94 25.80 9.41
CA VAL A 72 -14.99 25.60 10.50
C VAL A 72 -14.51 24.15 10.42
N SER A 73 -13.19 23.96 10.30
CA SER A 73 -12.59 22.64 10.09
C SER A 73 -11.90 22.15 11.35
N ILE A 74 -12.03 20.85 11.64
CA ILE A 74 -11.51 20.17 12.82
C ILE A 74 -10.57 19.06 12.35
N TYR A 75 -9.33 19.12 12.79
CA TYR A 75 -8.28 18.14 12.51
C TYR A 75 -7.85 17.50 13.83
N ASP A 76 -7.96 16.18 13.94
CA ASP A 76 -7.69 15.42 15.17
C ASP A 76 -6.49 14.51 14.92
N ALA A 77 -5.40 14.77 15.66
CA ALA A 77 -4.11 14.11 15.46
C ALA A 77 -4.14 12.59 15.62
N ASP A 78 -5.10 12.05 16.39
CA ASP A 78 -5.25 10.60 16.53
C ASP A 78 -6.02 10.02 15.34
N ASN A 79 -7.05 10.73 14.86
CA ASN A 79 -7.85 10.29 13.72
C ASN A 79 -7.14 10.46 12.38
N ASP A 80 -6.17 11.38 12.29
CA ASP A 80 -5.26 11.46 11.14
C ASP A 80 -4.36 10.24 10.98
N LYS A 81 -4.04 9.55 12.09
CA LYS A 81 -3.25 8.33 12.05
C LYS A 81 -4.16 7.13 11.75
N ILE A 82 -5.29 7.06 12.44
CA ILE A 82 -6.25 5.95 12.39
C ILE A 82 -7.66 6.51 12.59
N ASP A 83 -8.53 6.41 11.58
CA ASP A 83 -9.95 6.77 11.77
C ASP A 83 -10.57 5.85 12.84
N SER A 84 -10.83 6.39 14.03
CA SER A 84 -11.39 5.63 15.14
C SER A 84 -12.92 5.53 15.09
N GLY A 85 -13.55 6.25 14.14
CA GLY A 85 -14.98 6.53 14.12
C GLY A 85 -15.42 7.65 15.06
N GLU A 86 -14.53 8.17 15.92
CA GLU A 86 -14.87 9.24 16.87
C GLU A 86 -15.32 10.52 16.17
N LEU A 87 -14.73 10.86 15.02
CA LEU A 87 -15.15 12.04 14.25
C LEU A 87 -16.54 11.88 13.61
N LYS A 88 -16.99 10.65 13.32
CA LYS A 88 -18.37 10.35 12.87
C LYS A 88 -19.36 10.62 14.00
N ASP A 89 -19.05 10.13 15.21
CA ASP A 89 -19.85 10.38 16.41
C ASP A 89 -19.87 11.89 16.77
N LEU A 90 -18.72 12.57 16.60
CA LEU A 90 -18.60 14.00 16.78
C LEU A 90 -19.44 14.78 15.75
N ALA A 91 -19.39 14.40 14.47
CA ALA A 91 -20.17 15.01 13.39
C ALA A 91 -21.68 14.92 13.66
N ALA A 92 -22.16 13.75 14.07
CA ALA A 92 -23.56 13.56 14.46
C ALA A 92 -23.93 14.42 15.68
N SER A 93 -23.10 14.44 16.72
CA SER A 93 -23.33 15.24 17.92
C SER A 93 -23.35 16.76 17.63
N LEU A 94 -22.40 17.24 16.84
CA LEU A 94 -22.25 18.67 16.52
C LEU A 94 -23.31 19.14 15.53
N SER A 95 -23.59 18.40 14.46
CA SER A 95 -24.68 18.73 13.52
C SER A 95 -26.04 18.80 14.22
N LYS A 96 -26.29 17.97 15.24
CA LYS A 96 -27.48 18.05 16.10
C LYS A 96 -27.48 19.27 17.00
N THR A 97 -26.37 19.51 17.69
CA THR A 97 -26.25 20.55 18.72
C THR A 97 -26.29 21.95 18.09
N LEU A 98 -25.56 22.13 16.99
CA LEU A 98 -25.44 23.38 16.25
C LEU A 98 -26.53 23.53 15.17
N LYS A 99 -27.36 22.50 14.97
CA LYS A 99 -28.40 22.45 13.92
C LYS A 99 -27.86 22.79 12.53
N THR A 100 -26.65 22.36 12.25
CA THR A 100 -25.96 22.67 11.00
C THR A 100 -25.52 21.40 10.26
N LEU A 101 -25.00 21.58 9.05
CA LEU A 101 -24.34 20.55 8.28
C LEU A 101 -22.93 20.31 8.81
N ALA A 102 -22.60 19.04 9.03
CA ALA A 102 -21.25 18.57 9.29
C ALA A 102 -20.85 17.61 8.16
N ILE A 103 -19.68 17.82 7.58
CA ILE A 103 -19.11 17.01 6.51
C ILE A 103 -17.84 16.38 7.05
N LEU A 104 -17.80 15.05 7.07
CA LEU A 104 -16.58 14.31 7.33
C LEU A 104 -15.94 13.96 5.99
N THR A 105 -14.65 14.25 5.85
CA THR A 105 -13.85 13.82 4.72
C THR A 105 -12.75 12.89 5.19
N SER A 106 -12.44 11.87 4.40
CA SER A 106 -11.31 10.99 4.67
C SER A 106 -10.70 10.45 3.39
N VAL A 107 -9.39 10.28 3.38
CA VAL A 107 -8.64 9.57 2.32
C VAL A 107 -7.78 8.51 3.02
N TYR A 108 -7.82 7.29 2.50
CA TYR A 108 -7.05 6.15 3.03
C TYR A 108 -6.09 5.67 1.96
N ASP A 109 -4.79 5.77 2.26
CA ASP A 109 -3.66 5.43 1.38
C ASP A 109 -3.82 5.86 -0.09
N SER A 110 -4.53 6.97 -0.34
CA SER A 110 -4.88 7.46 -1.69
C SER A 110 -5.73 6.52 -2.57
N ASP A 111 -6.05 5.31 -2.08
CA ASP A 111 -6.84 4.30 -2.80
C ASP A 111 -8.34 4.49 -2.63
N SER A 112 -8.76 5.02 -1.48
CA SER A 112 -10.18 5.24 -1.22
C SER A 112 -10.48 6.54 -0.49
N PHE A 113 -11.66 7.09 -0.77
CA PHE A 113 -12.13 8.29 -0.09
C PHE A 113 -13.52 8.10 0.52
N GLU A 114 -13.78 8.94 1.52
CA GLU A 114 -15.08 9.17 2.12
C GLU A 114 -15.44 10.63 2.11
N PHE A 115 -16.68 10.88 1.70
CA PHE A 115 -17.36 12.14 1.88
C PHE A 115 -18.70 11.83 2.55
N ILE A 116 -18.85 12.14 3.85
CA ILE A 116 -20.04 11.77 4.62
C ILE A 116 -20.70 13.03 5.18
N MET A 117 -22.00 13.19 4.92
CA MET A 117 -22.79 14.33 5.37
C MET A 117 -23.71 13.99 6.53
N TYR A 118 -23.61 14.77 7.60
CA TYR A 118 -24.52 14.76 8.74
C TYR A 118 -25.27 16.07 8.85
N HIS A 119 -26.59 16.00 9.02
CA HIS A 119 -27.42 17.17 9.26
C HIS A 119 -28.41 16.86 10.39
N ARG A 120 -28.44 17.75 11.40
CA ARG A 120 -29.30 17.60 12.59
C ARG A 120 -29.13 16.25 13.32
N GLY A 121 -27.92 15.71 13.33
CA GLY A 121 -27.57 14.47 14.00
C GLY A 121 -27.92 13.19 13.26
N LYS A 122 -28.29 13.29 11.99
CA LYS A 122 -28.52 12.12 11.12
C LYS A 122 -27.57 12.18 9.94
N GLN A 123 -27.06 11.03 9.52
CA GLN A 123 -26.39 10.92 8.23
C GLN A 123 -27.43 11.09 7.12
N VAL A 124 -27.21 12.08 6.25
CA VAL A 124 -28.15 12.43 5.17
C VAL A 124 -27.69 11.98 3.79
N ASP A 125 -26.37 11.86 3.58
CA ASP A 125 -25.79 11.30 2.36
C ASP A 125 -24.33 10.89 2.62
N ALA A 126 -23.76 10.10 1.71
CA ALA A 126 -22.35 9.80 1.61
C ALA A 126 -21.94 9.49 0.16
N ALA A 127 -20.75 9.90 -0.24
CA ALA A 127 -20.10 9.48 -1.47
C ALA A 127 -18.74 8.85 -1.14
N VAL A 128 -18.45 7.72 -1.77
CA VAL A 128 -17.29 6.86 -1.47
C VAL A 128 -16.79 6.23 -2.76
N SER A 129 -15.50 5.92 -2.86
CA SER A 129 -14.92 5.29 -4.07
C SER A 129 -15.21 3.78 -4.17
N ALA A 130 -15.45 3.09 -3.05
CA ALA A 130 -15.73 1.65 -2.99
C ALA A 130 -17.11 1.37 -2.36
N GLU A 131 -18.19 1.64 -3.11
CA GLU A 131 -19.57 1.53 -2.58
C GLU A 131 -19.89 0.14 -2.01
N ASP A 132 -19.41 -0.93 -2.66
CA ASP A 132 -19.66 -2.32 -2.23
C ASP A 132 -18.98 -2.65 -0.89
N ALA A 133 -17.81 -2.06 -0.62
CA ALA A 133 -17.12 -2.16 0.66
C ALA A 133 -17.87 -1.41 1.80
N HIS A 134 -18.93 -0.67 1.46
CA HIS A 134 -19.76 0.11 2.39
C HIS A 134 -21.24 -0.32 2.37
N ALA A 135 -21.58 -1.41 1.68
CA ALA A 135 -22.93 -1.95 1.59
C ALA A 135 -23.43 -2.42 2.97
N GLY A 136 -24.19 -1.57 3.66
CA GLY A 136 -24.86 -1.91 4.93
C GLY A 136 -24.85 -0.82 6.00
N GLY A 137 -23.98 0.20 5.89
CA GLY A 137 -23.77 1.18 6.97
C GLY A 137 -24.05 2.65 6.62
N LEU A 138 -23.98 3.04 5.34
CA LEU A 138 -24.07 4.45 4.92
C LEU A 138 -25.32 4.71 4.08
N ASN A 139 -26.00 5.83 4.35
CA ASN A 139 -27.06 6.34 3.49
C ASN A 139 -26.42 7.05 2.28
N MET A 140 -26.56 6.45 1.08
CA MET A 140 -25.99 6.96 -0.17
C MET A 140 -27.12 7.29 -1.16
N LEU A 141 -27.36 8.59 -1.40
CA LEU A 141 -28.31 9.06 -2.41
C LEU A 141 -27.66 8.97 -3.80
N ARG A 142 -28.44 8.96 -4.89
CA ARG A 142 -27.89 8.96 -6.26
C ARG A 142 -28.59 9.94 -7.19
N GLY A 143 -27.85 10.47 -8.16
CA GLY A 143 -28.36 11.27 -9.27
C GLY A 143 -29.31 12.38 -8.83
N LYS A 144 -30.52 12.42 -9.40
CA LYS A 144 -31.51 13.48 -9.13
C LYS A 144 -31.95 13.57 -7.66
N ARG A 145 -31.97 12.45 -6.93
CA ARG A 145 -32.35 12.45 -5.50
C ARG A 145 -31.29 13.14 -4.66
N ARG A 146 -30.02 12.83 -4.92
CA ARG A 146 -28.86 13.49 -4.30
C ARG A 146 -28.87 14.99 -4.60
N ALA A 147 -29.00 15.36 -5.88
CA ALA A 147 -29.03 16.76 -6.30
C ALA A 147 -30.11 17.56 -5.58
N ARG A 148 -31.35 17.07 -5.52
CA ARG A 148 -32.45 17.75 -4.79
C ARG A 148 -32.22 17.86 -3.29
N ALA A 149 -31.70 16.80 -2.66
CA ALA A 149 -31.43 16.81 -1.23
C ALA A 149 -30.35 17.84 -0.88
N TRP A 150 -29.25 17.85 -1.64
CA TRP A 150 -28.15 18.80 -1.44
C TRP A 150 -28.56 20.22 -1.79
N ASP A 151 -29.31 20.42 -2.87
CA ASP A 151 -29.83 21.74 -3.25
C ASP A 151 -30.61 22.40 -2.11
N ASN A 152 -31.46 21.62 -1.43
CA ASN A 152 -32.19 22.08 -0.25
C ASN A 152 -31.26 22.36 0.95
N ILE A 153 -30.27 21.51 1.20
CA ILE A 153 -29.33 21.65 2.32
C ILE A 153 -28.45 22.89 2.16
N PHE A 154 -27.96 23.14 0.94
CA PHE A 154 -27.08 24.26 0.64
C PHE A 154 -27.83 25.53 0.21
N PHE A 155 -29.17 25.49 0.22
CA PHE A 155 -30.01 26.56 -0.31
C PHE A 155 -29.66 27.95 0.23
N GLU A 156 -29.69 28.09 1.56
CA GLU A 156 -29.47 29.36 2.25
C GLU A 156 -28.05 29.90 2.01
N ARG A 157 -27.05 29.03 1.95
CA ARG A 157 -25.66 29.42 1.67
C ARG A 157 -25.54 30.01 0.27
N ASP A 158 -26.08 29.33 -0.73
CA ASP A 158 -25.93 29.73 -2.12
C ASP A 158 -26.71 31.01 -2.43
N VAL A 159 -27.91 31.18 -1.84
CA VAL A 159 -28.65 32.45 -1.89
C VAL A 159 -27.84 33.58 -1.24
N THR A 160 -27.17 33.30 -0.13
CA THR A 160 -26.31 34.30 0.54
C THR A 160 -25.10 34.68 -0.32
N ARG A 161 -24.45 33.71 -0.96
CA ARG A 161 -23.32 33.95 -1.88
C ARG A 161 -23.76 34.76 -3.10
N ALA A 162 -24.92 34.45 -3.67
CA ALA A 162 -25.51 35.16 -4.80
C ALA A 162 -25.85 36.64 -4.52
N ARG A 163 -25.99 37.02 -3.25
CA ARG A 163 -26.27 38.40 -2.84
C ARG A 163 -25.00 39.24 -2.63
N ARG A 164 -23.80 38.65 -2.78
CA ARG A 164 -22.53 39.39 -2.61
C ARG A 164 -22.29 40.32 -3.82
N PRO A 165 -21.69 41.51 -3.60
CA PRO A 165 -21.29 42.40 -4.70
C PRO A 165 -20.38 41.66 -5.70
N GLY A 166 -20.72 41.71 -6.99
CA GLY A 166 -19.96 41.04 -8.06
C GLY A 166 -20.31 39.56 -8.29
N ALA A 167 -21.30 39.00 -7.59
CA ALA A 167 -21.78 37.64 -7.86
C ALA A 167 -22.54 37.58 -9.21
N PRO A 168 -22.44 36.45 -9.95
CA PRO A 168 -23.19 36.25 -11.19
C PRO A 168 -24.71 36.21 -10.94
N PRO A 169 -25.55 36.49 -11.96
CA PRO A 169 -27.00 36.46 -11.82
C PRO A 169 -27.50 35.09 -11.38
N PHE A 170 -28.26 35.06 -10.29
CA PHE A 170 -28.75 33.84 -9.65
C PHE A 170 -30.18 33.51 -10.09
N SER A 171 -30.35 32.38 -10.79
CA SER A 171 -31.66 31.86 -11.21
C SER A 171 -32.06 30.64 -10.41
N LEU A 172 -33.16 30.73 -9.68
CA LEU A 172 -33.73 29.59 -8.92
C LEU A 172 -34.10 28.40 -9.82
N ARG A 173 -34.52 28.65 -11.07
CA ARG A 173 -34.89 27.59 -12.01
C ARG A 173 -33.67 26.88 -12.60
N GLN A 174 -32.60 27.63 -12.88
CA GLN A 174 -31.39 27.07 -13.50
C GLN A 174 -30.50 26.36 -12.49
N ARG A 175 -30.51 26.81 -11.23
CA ARG A 175 -29.72 26.27 -10.13
C ARG A 175 -29.83 24.75 -9.97
N LEU A 176 -31.04 24.18 -9.88
CA LEU A 176 -31.19 22.74 -9.68
C LEU A 176 -30.65 21.95 -10.88
N ALA A 177 -30.82 22.47 -12.11
CA ALA A 177 -30.28 21.84 -13.31
C ALA A 177 -28.74 21.88 -13.33
N ASP A 178 -28.14 23.01 -12.97
CA ASP A 178 -26.69 23.16 -12.86
C ASP A 178 -26.13 22.25 -11.74
N PHE A 179 -26.85 22.12 -10.63
CA PHE A 179 -26.48 21.25 -9.52
C PHE A 179 -26.61 19.76 -9.88
N GLU A 180 -27.66 19.36 -10.61
CA GLU A 180 -27.79 18.01 -11.17
C GLU A 180 -26.61 17.67 -12.08
N GLU A 181 -26.17 18.61 -12.93
CA GLU A 181 -25.04 18.40 -13.82
C GLU A 181 -23.70 18.34 -13.06
N ALA A 182 -23.53 19.17 -12.04
CA ALA A 182 -22.35 19.13 -11.19
C ALA A 182 -22.24 17.81 -10.39
N VAL A 183 -23.36 17.29 -9.87
CA VAL A 183 -23.42 15.94 -9.25
C VAL A 183 -23.02 14.88 -10.26
N ARG A 184 -23.59 14.89 -11.47
CA ARG A 184 -23.23 13.91 -12.52
C ARG A 184 -21.75 13.96 -12.88
N ARG A 185 -21.16 15.16 -12.92
CA ARG A 185 -19.73 15.31 -13.17
C ARG A 185 -18.91 14.67 -12.06
N ALA A 186 -19.24 14.92 -10.80
CA ALA A 186 -18.57 14.30 -9.66
C ALA A 186 -18.72 12.77 -9.63
N GLU A 187 -19.90 12.24 -9.99
CA GLU A 187 -20.16 10.79 -10.08
C GLU A 187 -19.40 10.10 -11.22
N ARG A 188 -18.93 10.84 -12.23
CA ARG A 188 -18.27 10.30 -13.44
C ARG A 188 -16.76 10.53 -13.48
N ILE A 189 -16.16 10.99 -12.39
CA ILE A 189 -14.71 11.15 -12.35
C ILE A 189 -14.08 9.76 -12.31
N GLU A 190 -13.60 9.34 -13.49
CA GLU A 190 -12.72 8.19 -13.65
C GLU A 190 -11.29 8.67 -13.40
N SER A 191 -10.92 8.73 -12.11
CA SER A 191 -9.55 8.92 -11.70
C SER A 191 -9.05 7.68 -10.98
N ALA A 192 -7.76 7.38 -11.17
CA ALA A 192 -7.06 6.37 -10.38
C ALA A 192 -6.79 6.86 -8.94
N PHE A 193 -7.06 8.14 -8.63
CA PHE A 193 -6.73 8.78 -7.35
C PHE A 193 -8.00 9.11 -6.56
N ALA A 194 -8.06 8.67 -5.30
CA ALA A 194 -9.19 8.95 -4.43
C ALA A 194 -9.34 10.44 -4.12
N GLU A 195 -8.24 11.20 -4.10
CA GLU A 195 -8.22 12.64 -3.83
C GLU A 195 -8.96 13.44 -4.91
N ASP A 196 -8.86 13.03 -6.18
CA ASP A 196 -9.56 13.71 -7.28
C ASP A 196 -11.08 13.54 -7.13
N GLY A 197 -11.49 12.31 -6.79
CA GLY A 197 -12.88 11.99 -6.49
C GLY A 197 -13.39 12.82 -5.30
N LEU A 198 -12.66 12.80 -4.17
CA LEU A 198 -13.01 13.57 -2.99
C LEU A 198 -13.05 15.08 -3.27
N GLY A 199 -12.04 15.60 -3.97
CA GLY A 199 -11.93 17.02 -4.31
C GLY A 199 -13.12 17.53 -5.13
N ALA A 200 -13.67 16.71 -6.02
CA ALA A 200 -14.88 17.05 -6.75
C ALA A 200 -16.13 17.11 -5.86
N TRP A 201 -16.28 16.17 -4.93
CA TRP A 201 -17.37 16.19 -3.94
C TRP A 201 -17.26 17.40 -2.99
N CYS A 202 -16.05 17.71 -2.52
CA CYS A 202 -15.78 18.90 -1.71
C CYS A 202 -16.11 20.19 -2.47
N SER A 203 -15.68 20.30 -3.73
CA SER A 203 -15.96 21.45 -4.59
C SER A 203 -17.46 21.66 -4.79
N LEU A 204 -18.22 20.59 -5.02
CA LEU A 204 -19.69 20.63 -5.09
C LEU A 204 -20.31 21.12 -3.77
N ALA A 205 -19.78 20.65 -2.64
CA ALA A 205 -20.18 21.10 -1.32
C ALA A 205 -19.62 22.48 -0.95
N GLY A 206 -18.90 23.18 -1.84
CA GLY A 206 -18.28 24.47 -1.59
C GLY A 206 -17.26 24.46 -0.45
N LEU A 207 -16.71 23.29 -0.13
CA LEU A 207 -15.61 23.03 0.78
C LEU A 207 -14.32 23.05 -0.04
N ASP A 208 -13.31 23.78 0.44
CA ASP A 208 -12.00 23.80 -0.20
C ASP A 208 -11.37 22.38 -0.18
N PRO A 209 -11.02 21.80 -1.35
CA PRO A 209 -10.35 20.50 -1.39
C PRO A 209 -9.04 20.48 -0.60
N GLY A 210 -8.29 21.59 -0.58
CA GLY A 210 -7.05 21.69 0.20
C GLY A 210 -7.29 21.56 1.71
N ALA A 211 -8.39 22.11 2.22
CA ALA A 211 -8.81 21.91 3.60
C ALA A 211 -9.27 20.47 3.89
N ALA A 212 -9.95 19.81 2.94
CA ALA A 212 -10.44 18.44 3.10
C ALA A 212 -9.35 17.36 3.05
N LEU A 213 -8.22 17.68 2.42
CA LEU A 213 -7.04 16.80 2.24
C LEU A 213 -5.90 17.13 3.20
N ALA A 214 -6.07 18.10 4.09
CA ALA A 214 -5.03 18.51 5.03
C ALA A 214 -5.05 17.71 6.33
N ASN A 215 -3.88 17.64 6.95
CA ASN A 215 -3.64 16.87 8.16
C ASN A 215 -3.54 17.83 9.37
N TYR A 216 -3.62 17.32 10.58
CA TYR A 216 -3.37 18.07 11.82
C TYR A 216 -1.99 18.72 11.80
N SER A 217 -0.95 18.05 11.29
CA SER A 217 0.40 18.63 11.17
C SER A 217 0.42 19.91 10.33
N ASP A 218 -0.38 19.96 9.27
CA ASP A 218 -0.45 21.12 8.37
C ASP A 218 -1.20 22.29 9.00
N LYS A 219 -2.12 22.00 9.93
CA LYS A 219 -3.06 22.97 10.50
C LYS A 219 -2.75 23.35 11.95
N SER A 220 -1.81 22.63 12.59
CA SER A 220 -1.33 22.92 13.94
C SER A 220 -0.17 23.92 13.98
N GLN A 221 0.45 24.19 12.83
CA GLN A 221 1.60 25.08 12.69
C GLN A 221 1.32 26.53 13.15
N PRO A 222 2.33 27.22 13.74
CA PRO A 222 2.17 28.47 14.47
C PRO A 222 1.65 29.66 13.65
N ASP A 223 1.86 29.63 12.34
CA ASP A 223 1.56 30.65 11.33
C ASP A 223 0.17 30.53 10.70
N ILE A 224 -0.54 29.42 10.91
CA ILE A 224 -1.90 29.23 10.39
C ILE A 224 -2.88 30.21 11.07
N PRO A 225 -3.48 31.17 10.36
CA PRO A 225 -4.34 32.19 10.96
C PRO A 225 -5.64 31.59 11.51
N ASN A 226 -6.23 32.26 12.52
CA ASN A 226 -7.55 31.94 13.07
C ASN A 226 -7.72 30.48 13.55
N ARG A 227 -6.66 29.86 14.06
CA ARG A 227 -6.72 28.53 14.65
C ARG A 227 -6.90 28.55 16.17
N THR A 228 -7.57 27.54 16.68
CA THR A 228 -7.65 27.19 18.11
C THR A 228 -7.09 25.78 18.28
N LEU A 229 -6.09 25.62 19.15
CA LEU A 229 -5.57 24.30 19.54
C LEU A 229 -6.23 23.83 20.83
N LEU A 230 -6.76 22.61 20.81
CA LEU A 230 -7.32 21.93 21.98
C LEU A 230 -6.43 20.74 22.35
N ALA A 231 -5.89 20.78 23.57
CA ALA A 231 -5.25 19.64 24.20
C ALA A 231 -6.27 18.91 25.09
N LEU A 232 -6.52 17.65 24.80
CA LEU A 232 -7.56 16.84 25.42
C LEU A 232 -6.96 15.63 26.15
N ARG A 233 -7.49 15.34 27.33
CA ARG A 233 -7.17 14.14 28.13
C ARG A 233 -8.39 13.25 28.28
N ARG A 234 -8.19 11.94 28.25
CA ARG A 234 -9.25 10.97 28.46
C ARG A 234 -9.65 10.97 29.94
N THR A 235 -10.93 11.15 30.26
CA THR A 235 -11.42 11.32 31.64
C THR A 235 -12.19 10.12 32.20
N GLY A 236 -12.27 9.01 31.46
CA GLY A 236 -12.86 7.75 31.92
C GLY A 236 -13.06 6.73 30.81
N VAL A 237 -13.59 5.56 31.17
CA VAL A 237 -14.07 4.54 30.22
C VAL A 237 -15.22 5.17 29.41
N PRO A 238 -15.23 5.06 28.06
CA PRO A 238 -16.30 5.62 27.25
C PRO A 238 -17.66 5.14 27.76
N PRO A 239 -18.72 5.96 27.72
CA PRO A 239 -20.04 5.51 28.14
C PRO A 239 -20.34 4.22 27.39
N ALA A 240 -20.58 3.13 28.13
CA ALA A 240 -20.91 1.84 27.54
C ALA A 240 -22.04 2.11 26.53
N ARG A 241 -21.74 1.93 25.23
CA ARG A 241 -22.75 2.03 24.18
C ARG A 241 -23.88 1.14 24.65
N LYS A 242 -25.08 1.69 24.86
CA LYS A 242 -26.26 0.84 24.98
C LYS A 242 -26.22 -0.02 23.72
N PRO A 243 -26.13 -1.36 23.82
CA PRO A 243 -26.18 -2.20 22.64
C PRO A 243 -27.49 -1.82 21.96
N GLN A 244 -27.40 -1.18 20.80
CA GLN A 244 -28.55 -1.11 19.93
C GLN A 244 -28.84 -2.56 19.59
N ARG A 245 -29.96 -3.09 20.07
CA ARG A 245 -30.54 -4.33 19.57
C ARG A 245 -30.91 -4.09 18.11
N GLY A 246 -29.92 -4.17 17.22
CA GLY A 246 -30.15 -4.72 15.89
C GLY A 246 -30.33 -6.21 16.05
N GLU A 247 -31.32 -6.79 15.38
CA GLU A 247 -31.39 -8.24 15.25
C GLU A 247 -30.07 -8.74 14.66
N PRO A 248 -29.48 -9.84 15.18
CA PRO A 248 -28.27 -10.44 14.63
C PRO A 248 -28.62 -11.08 13.27
N GLY A 249 -28.66 -10.26 12.23
CA GLY A 249 -29.08 -10.66 10.88
C GLY A 249 -27.94 -10.74 9.86
N GLY A 250 -26.70 -10.44 10.24
CA GLY A 250 -25.56 -10.52 9.33
C GLY A 250 -24.78 -11.82 9.54
N GLY A 251 -24.60 -12.62 8.49
CA GLY A 251 -23.69 -13.77 8.52
C GLY A 251 -22.23 -13.35 8.75
N VAL A 252 -21.41 -14.27 9.27
CA VAL A 252 -19.96 -14.07 9.38
C VAL A 252 -19.37 -14.06 7.97
N THR A 253 -18.58 -13.04 7.66
CA THR A 253 -17.80 -12.99 6.41
C THR A 253 -16.32 -13.09 6.73
N LEU A 254 -15.62 -14.00 6.05
CA LEU A 254 -14.17 -14.15 6.12
C LEU A 254 -13.57 -13.81 4.76
N ALA A 255 -12.51 -13.00 4.75
CA ALA A 255 -11.78 -12.63 3.54
C ALA A 255 -10.28 -12.69 3.78
N TYR A 256 -9.53 -13.34 2.89
CA TYR A 256 -8.07 -13.32 2.93
C TYR A 256 -7.56 -11.90 2.64
N VAL A 257 -6.52 -11.48 3.37
CA VAL A 257 -5.79 -10.23 3.10
C VAL A 257 -4.31 -10.54 2.94
N ARG A 258 -3.74 -10.08 1.82
CA ARG A 258 -2.31 -10.18 1.53
C ARG A 258 -1.60 -8.97 2.13
N SER A 259 -0.52 -9.23 2.86
CA SER A 259 0.46 -8.23 3.30
C SER A 259 1.78 -8.63 2.66
N ASP A 260 2.36 -7.75 1.85
CA ASP A 260 3.62 -8.04 1.16
C ASP A 260 4.83 -7.97 2.10
N ASP A 261 4.69 -7.24 3.22
CA ASP A 261 5.71 -7.14 4.27
C ASP A 261 5.69 -8.37 5.19
N ASP A 262 4.49 -8.79 5.63
CA ASP A 262 4.37 -9.91 6.58
C ASP A 262 4.40 -11.28 5.89
N HIS A 263 3.95 -11.35 4.64
CA HIS A 263 3.76 -12.61 3.90
C HIS A 263 4.35 -12.61 2.48
N PRO A 264 5.63 -12.17 2.30
CA PRO A 264 6.23 -11.98 0.97
C PRO A 264 6.28 -13.28 0.14
N TYR A 265 6.34 -14.44 0.78
CA TYR A 265 6.39 -15.75 0.12
C TYR A 265 5.14 -16.09 -0.70
N HIS A 266 3.98 -15.47 -0.43
CA HIS A 266 2.76 -15.72 -1.21
C HIS A 266 2.88 -15.20 -2.65
N ARG A 267 3.77 -14.23 -2.91
CA ARG A 267 4.00 -13.65 -4.24
C ARG A 267 4.58 -14.63 -5.25
N PHE A 268 5.20 -15.70 -4.75
CA PHE A 268 6.02 -16.59 -5.57
C PHE A 268 5.24 -17.80 -6.07
N PHE A 269 4.02 -18.05 -5.61
CA PHE A 269 3.25 -19.20 -6.07
C PHE A 269 3.00 -19.13 -7.58
N PRO A 270 3.23 -20.21 -8.36
CA PRO A 270 3.48 -21.59 -7.91
C PRO A 270 4.94 -21.97 -7.66
N ALA A 271 5.91 -21.07 -7.75
CA ALA A 271 7.30 -21.36 -7.39
C ALA A 271 7.47 -21.51 -5.87
N ALA A 272 8.51 -22.25 -5.50
CA ALA A 272 8.81 -22.53 -4.10
C ALA A 272 9.55 -21.36 -3.45
N TRP A 273 9.15 -20.99 -2.23
CA TRP A 273 9.93 -20.14 -1.34
C TRP A 273 11.03 -20.95 -0.64
N PRO A 274 12.27 -20.43 -0.53
CA PRO A 274 13.35 -21.15 0.10
C PRO A 274 13.22 -21.21 1.62
N VAL A 275 13.57 -22.37 2.18
CA VAL A 275 13.66 -22.59 3.62
C VAL A 275 15.05 -23.14 3.95
N ALA A 276 15.69 -22.62 5.00
CA ALA A 276 16.95 -23.19 5.48
C ALA A 276 16.75 -24.63 5.97
N ALA A 277 17.71 -25.49 5.67
CA ALA A 277 17.76 -26.83 6.26
C ALA A 277 17.90 -26.73 7.79
N GLU A 278 17.21 -27.62 8.51
CA GLU A 278 17.24 -27.76 9.98
C GLU A 278 16.72 -26.54 10.77
N ALA A 279 16.38 -25.45 10.10
CA ALA A 279 15.80 -24.27 10.73
C ALA A 279 14.31 -24.47 11.01
N ALA A 280 13.85 -23.84 12.10
CA ALA A 280 12.44 -23.57 12.28
C ALA A 280 12.07 -22.34 11.46
N ALA A 281 10.97 -22.41 10.72
CA ALA A 281 10.41 -21.31 9.96
C ALA A 281 8.94 -21.13 10.30
N ARG A 282 8.47 -19.89 10.26
CA ARG A 282 7.08 -19.53 10.56
C ARG A 282 6.49 -18.88 9.33
N PHE A 283 5.34 -19.37 8.90
CA PHE A 283 4.57 -18.82 7.79
C PHE A 283 3.16 -18.52 8.25
N SER A 284 2.64 -17.37 7.85
CA SER A 284 1.31 -16.91 8.20
C SER A 284 0.39 -16.53 7.04
N TRP A 285 -0.88 -16.45 7.39
CA TRP A 285 -1.98 -15.94 6.59
C TRP A 285 -2.78 -14.96 7.45
N ALA A 286 -3.27 -13.89 6.83
CA ALA A 286 -4.17 -12.94 7.46
C ALA A 286 -5.57 -13.09 6.86
N VAL A 287 -6.57 -13.18 7.74
CA VAL A 287 -7.98 -13.24 7.37
C VAL A 287 -8.73 -12.15 8.10
N VAL A 288 -9.44 -11.30 7.37
CA VAL A 288 -10.35 -10.32 7.94
C VAL A 288 -11.72 -10.95 8.15
N SER A 289 -12.26 -10.78 9.35
CA SER A 289 -13.61 -11.16 9.73
C SER A 289 -14.48 -9.91 9.91
N SER A 290 -15.69 -9.95 9.34
CA SER A 290 -16.73 -8.93 9.50
C SER A 290 -18.10 -9.57 9.71
N GLY A 291 -19.08 -8.79 10.19
CA GLY A 291 -20.44 -9.28 10.46
C GLY A 291 -20.62 -9.79 11.89
N ALA A 292 -21.42 -10.84 12.07
CA ALA A 292 -21.63 -11.43 13.39
C ALA A 292 -20.33 -11.99 13.98
N GLY A 293 -20.32 -12.12 15.31
CA GLY A 293 -19.31 -12.87 16.04
C GLY A 293 -19.49 -14.36 15.81
N PHE A 294 -18.54 -15.15 16.29
CA PHE A 294 -18.61 -16.59 16.20
C PHE A 294 -17.84 -17.28 17.31
N SER A 295 -18.19 -18.54 17.57
CA SER A 295 -17.46 -19.42 18.47
C SER A 295 -16.92 -20.63 17.70
N GLY A 296 -15.66 -20.97 17.96
CA GLY A 296 -14.96 -22.07 17.33
C GLY A 296 -14.46 -21.75 15.91
N LEU A 297 -13.24 -22.20 15.62
CA LEU A 297 -12.59 -22.05 14.32
C LEU A 297 -11.88 -23.35 13.97
N SER A 298 -12.06 -23.85 12.76
CA SER A 298 -11.41 -25.04 12.22
C SER A 298 -10.44 -24.62 11.13
N LEU A 299 -9.17 -25.03 11.26
CA LEU A 299 -8.14 -24.88 10.23
C LEU A 299 -7.83 -26.26 9.65
N ALA A 300 -8.05 -26.43 8.36
CA ALA A 300 -7.60 -27.61 7.62
C ALA A 300 -6.39 -27.26 6.75
N LEU A 301 -5.36 -28.10 6.79
CA LEU A 301 -4.17 -28.00 5.96
C LEU A 301 -4.08 -29.25 5.10
N HIS A 302 -4.17 -29.11 3.78
CA HIS A 302 -3.80 -30.16 2.85
C HIS A 302 -2.32 -30.00 2.47
N LEU A 303 -1.55 -31.07 2.61
CA LEU A 303 -0.09 -31.10 2.55
C LEU A 303 0.39 -32.05 1.45
N GLU A 304 1.02 -31.50 0.42
CA GLU A 304 1.73 -32.26 -0.62
C GLU A 304 3.23 -32.15 -0.34
N ARG A 305 3.91 -33.24 0.05
CA ARG A 305 5.33 -33.20 0.44
C ARG A 305 6.17 -34.29 -0.23
N THR A 306 7.38 -33.94 -0.64
CA THR A 306 8.35 -34.91 -1.18
C THR A 306 9.26 -35.49 -0.10
N SER A 307 9.58 -34.73 0.96
CA SER A 307 10.32 -35.23 2.13
C SER A 307 10.49 -34.16 3.22
N GLY A 308 10.84 -34.61 4.43
CA GLY A 308 11.50 -33.80 5.48
C GLY A 308 10.59 -32.91 6.32
N PHE A 309 9.65 -32.16 5.73
CA PHE A 309 8.91 -31.15 6.48
C PHE A 309 8.03 -31.73 7.60
N ALA A 310 8.13 -31.12 8.78
CA ALA A 310 7.30 -31.39 9.94
C ALA A 310 6.64 -30.09 10.42
N ILE A 311 5.33 -30.14 10.67
CA ILE A 311 4.62 -29.06 11.35
C ILE A 311 4.95 -29.16 12.84
N GLY A 312 5.51 -28.10 13.43
CA GLY A 312 5.83 -28.03 14.85
C GLY A 312 4.69 -27.44 15.69
N GLY A 313 3.93 -26.51 15.11
CA GLY A 313 2.82 -25.88 15.80
C GLY A 313 2.00 -24.97 14.89
N ILE A 314 0.83 -24.59 15.37
CA ILE A 314 -0.10 -23.68 14.72
C ILE A 314 -0.57 -22.69 15.78
N SER A 315 -0.53 -21.40 15.46
CA SER A 315 -1.06 -20.34 16.31
C SER A 315 -2.13 -19.55 15.56
N LEU A 316 -3.28 -19.33 16.21
CA LEU A 316 -4.36 -18.47 15.75
C LEU A 316 -4.47 -17.29 16.71
N ARG A 317 -4.52 -16.07 16.19
CA ARG A 317 -4.69 -14.84 16.99
C ARG A 317 -5.64 -13.90 16.30
N ALA A 318 -6.64 -13.38 17.01
CA ALA A 318 -7.51 -12.34 16.49
C ALA A 318 -7.22 -10.99 17.16
N PHE A 319 -7.13 -9.94 16.36
CA PHE A 319 -6.93 -8.58 16.83
C PHE A 319 -8.03 -7.64 16.31
N PRO A 320 -8.35 -6.56 17.04
CA PRO A 320 -9.18 -5.49 16.50
C PRO A 320 -8.51 -4.89 15.27
N PHE A 321 -9.23 -4.87 14.15
CA PHE A 321 -8.73 -4.42 12.87
C PHE A 321 -9.61 -3.34 12.28
N TYR A 322 -8.99 -2.30 11.74
CA TYR A 322 -9.70 -1.21 11.10
C TYR A 322 -8.84 -0.61 10.01
N ASN A 323 -9.43 -0.42 8.82
CA ASN A 323 -8.77 0.16 7.65
C ASN A 323 -7.38 -0.42 7.38
N GLY A 324 -7.19 -1.73 7.50
CA GLY A 324 -5.90 -2.33 7.19
C GLY A 324 -4.84 -2.18 8.29
N GLN A 325 -5.21 -1.81 9.53
CA GLN A 325 -4.31 -1.73 10.67
C GLN A 325 -4.88 -2.43 11.90
N ILE A 326 -3.98 -3.04 12.68
CA ILE A 326 -4.30 -3.56 14.02
C ILE A 326 -4.40 -2.37 14.99
N THR A 327 -5.58 -2.17 15.56
CA THR A 327 -5.84 -1.01 16.45
C THR A 327 -5.56 -1.29 17.92
N SER A 328 -5.21 -2.54 18.26
CA SER A 328 -4.79 -2.94 19.60
C SER A 328 -3.87 -4.15 19.55
N ALA A 329 -2.76 -4.10 20.31
CA ALA A 329 -1.85 -5.22 20.48
C ALA A 329 -2.42 -6.35 21.36
N THR A 330 -3.55 -6.12 22.05
CA THR A 330 -4.19 -7.15 22.85
C THR A 330 -5.08 -8.01 21.97
N ALA A 331 -4.75 -9.30 21.88
CA ALA A 331 -5.57 -10.26 21.15
C ALA A 331 -6.95 -10.41 21.82
N LEU A 332 -8.00 -10.43 21.01
CA LEU A 332 -9.37 -10.72 21.44
C LEU A 332 -9.58 -12.22 21.67
N ALA A 333 -8.91 -13.04 20.85
CA ALA A 333 -8.91 -14.48 20.94
C ALA A 333 -7.53 -15.02 20.56
N SER A 334 -7.14 -16.11 21.20
CA SER A 334 -5.87 -16.80 20.94
C SER A 334 -6.03 -18.29 21.11
N PHE A 335 -5.42 -19.05 20.22
CA PHE A 335 -5.33 -20.49 20.31
C PHE A 335 -3.98 -20.96 19.80
N ASP A 336 -3.36 -21.89 20.52
CA ASP A 336 -2.11 -22.54 20.13
C ASP A 336 -2.30 -24.05 20.11
N TRP A 337 -1.81 -24.66 19.05
CA TRP A 337 -1.75 -26.09 18.88
C TRP A 337 -0.30 -26.49 18.65
N LEU A 338 0.18 -27.45 19.45
CA LEU A 338 1.50 -28.04 19.27
C LEU A 338 1.34 -29.41 18.65
N ALA A 339 2.16 -29.69 17.63
CA ALA A 339 2.10 -30.97 16.97
C ALA A 339 2.54 -32.10 17.94
N PRO A 340 1.75 -33.17 18.07
CA PRO A 340 2.18 -34.36 18.79
C PRO A 340 3.47 -34.92 18.16
N PRO A 341 4.40 -35.49 18.96
CA PRO A 341 5.68 -36.01 18.47
C PRO A 341 5.56 -36.96 17.26
N ASP A 342 4.47 -37.73 17.20
CA ASP A 342 4.22 -38.75 16.17
C ASP A 342 3.22 -38.33 15.08
N ALA A 343 2.53 -37.19 15.24
CA ALA A 343 1.39 -36.83 14.40
C ALA A 343 1.74 -36.01 13.14
N ALA A 344 2.95 -35.46 13.04
CA ALA A 344 3.32 -34.53 11.98
C ALA A 344 4.08 -35.16 10.79
N ALA A 345 4.45 -36.45 10.85
CA ALA A 345 5.39 -37.02 9.89
C ALA A 345 4.76 -37.57 8.59
N SER A 346 3.47 -37.95 8.56
CA SER A 346 2.92 -38.69 7.39
C SER A 346 1.51 -38.33 6.89
N ALA A 347 0.64 -37.71 7.68
CA ALA A 347 -0.73 -37.40 7.21
C ALA A 347 -0.72 -36.34 6.08
N PRO A 348 -1.43 -36.57 4.95
CA PRO A 348 -1.60 -35.57 3.89
C PRO A 348 -2.58 -34.47 4.30
N ASP A 349 -3.46 -34.73 5.26
CA ASP A 349 -4.44 -33.77 5.76
C ASP A 349 -4.26 -33.60 7.27
N LEU A 350 -4.22 -32.34 7.73
CA LEU A 350 -4.21 -31.97 9.13
C LEU A 350 -5.39 -31.05 9.42
N ALA A 351 -6.26 -31.44 10.34
CA ALA A 351 -7.35 -30.61 10.82
C ALA A 351 -7.10 -30.21 12.29
N VAL A 352 -7.22 -28.92 12.57
CA VAL A 352 -7.05 -28.34 13.91
C VAL A 352 -8.31 -27.59 14.31
N GLU A 353 -8.97 -28.10 15.35
CA GLU A 353 -10.17 -27.49 15.92
C GLU A 353 -9.80 -26.57 17.08
N ALA A 354 -10.02 -25.28 16.90
CA ALA A 354 -9.86 -24.24 17.91
C ALA A 354 -11.21 -23.91 18.56
N THR A 355 -11.82 -24.89 19.22
CA THR A 355 -13.11 -24.75 19.92
C THR A 355 -13.20 -23.55 20.88
N PRO A 356 -12.16 -23.19 21.68
CA PRO A 356 -12.25 -22.03 22.57
C PRO A 356 -12.06 -20.67 21.87
N PHE A 357 -11.79 -20.65 20.56
CA PHE A 357 -11.55 -19.42 19.82
C PHE A 357 -12.89 -18.74 19.51
N ALA A 358 -13.18 -17.62 20.17
CA ALA A 358 -14.45 -16.92 20.00
C ALA A 358 -14.24 -15.42 19.77
N LEU A 359 -15.00 -14.85 18.83
CA LEU A 359 -15.03 -13.41 18.55
C LEU A 359 -16.41 -12.83 18.87
N PRO A 360 -16.47 -11.63 19.47
CA PRO A 360 -17.74 -11.00 19.80
C PRO A 360 -18.45 -10.48 18.55
N ASP A 361 -19.76 -10.28 18.65
CA ASP A 361 -20.53 -9.60 17.61
C ASP A 361 -20.00 -8.20 17.34
N LEU A 362 -19.82 -7.88 16.05
CA LEU A 362 -19.60 -6.52 15.62
C LEU A 362 -20.94 -5.82 15.45
N ASP A 363 -20.99 -4.56 15.86
CA ASP A 363 -22.10 -3.68 15.52
C ASP A 363 -22.20 -3.62 13.98
N PRO A 364 -23.33 -4.01 13.36
CA PRO A 364 -23.47 -4.02 11.90
C PRO A 364 -23.29 -2.64 11.25
N GLN A 365 -23.43 -1.56 12.03
CA GLN A 365 -23.18 -0.19 11.58
C GLN A 365 -21.71 0.24 11.80
N SER A 366 -20.93 -0.58 12.49
CA SER A 366 -19.51 -0.37 12.72
C SER A 366 -18.69 -1.03 11.63
N ARG A 367 -17.70 -0.31 11.13
CA ARG A 367 -16.65 -0.84 10.25
C ARG A 367 -15.52 -1.52 10.99
N LYS A 368 -15.67 -1.71 12.31
CA LYS A 368 -14.73 -2.53 13.05
C LYS A 368 -14.74 -3.92 12.44
N GLN A 369 -13.56 -4.42 12.16
CA GLN A 369 -13.32 -5.77 11.71
C GLN A 369 -12.43 -6.45 12.75
N PHE A 370 -12.25 -7.74 12.59
CA PHE A 370 -11.18 -8.46 13.26
C PHE A 370 -10.22 -8.99 12.21
N ILE A 371 -8.93 -8.98 12.51
CA ILE A 371 -7.94 -9.71 11.71
C ILE A 371 -7.53 -10.95 12.49
N VAL A 372 -7.71 -12.11 11.87
CA VAL A 372 -7.25 -13.41 12.34
C VAL A 372 -5.93 -13.70 11.65
N LEU A 373 -4.85 -13.71 12.43
CA LEU A 373 -3.53 -14.15 12.02
C LEU A 373 -3.39 -15.64 12.30
N ILE A 374 -3.15 -16.39 11.24
CA ILE A 374 -2.91 -17.83 11.26
C ILE A 374 -1.42 -18.00 11.04
N ALA A 375 -0.69 -18.65 11.92
CA ALA A 375 0.71 -18.99 11.69
C ALA A 375 0.94 -20.48 11.85
N VAL A 376 1.71 -21.04 10.94
CA VAL A 376 2.15 -22.43 10.92
C VAL A 376 3.67 -22.43 11.10
N GLU A 377 4.12 -23.09 12.16
CA GLU A 377 5.52 -23.30 12.45
C GLU A 377 5.96 -24.64 11.87
N LEU A 378 7.06 -24.62 11.13
CA LEU A 378 7.56 -25.74 10.36
C LEU A 378 9.03 -25.98 10.70
N ARG A 379 9.46 -27.23 10.62
CA ARG A 379 10.87 -27.63 10.60
C ARG A 379 11.17 -28.41 9.33
N ALA A 380 12.34 -28.18 8.78
CA ALA A 380 12.79 -28.81 7.54
C ALA A 380 14.09 -29.61 7.75
N PRO A 381 14.04 -30.77 8.42
CA PRO A 381 15.21 -31.59 8.79
C PRO A 381 16.00 -32.17 7.62
N ALA A 382 15.41 -32.26 6.42
CA ALA A 382 16.06 -32.83 5.25
C ALA A 382 15.68 -32.05 3.99
N ALA A 383 16.45 -32.24 2.92
CA ALA A 383 16.08 -31.72 1.60
C ALA A 383 14.68 -32.21 1.21
N GLY A 384 13.90 -31.35 0.56
CA GLY A 384 12.53 -31.66 0.16
C GLY A 384 11.76 -30.41 -0.25
N ALA A 385 10.55 -30.63 -0.74
CA ALA A 385 9.58 -29.59 -1.03
C ALA A 385 8.25 -29.91 -0.35
N MET A 386 7.47 -28.87 -0.05
CA MET A 386 6.14 -28.99 0.51
C MET A 386 5.21 -27.92 -0.06
N THR A 387 4.00 -28.30 -0.43
CA THR A 387 2.89 -27.38 -0.70
C THR A 387 1.88 -27.49 0.43
N ILE A 388 1.49 -26.34 0.99
CA ILE A 388 0.44 -26.23 2.01
C ILE A 388 -0.76 -25.55 1.35
N ARG A 389 -1.93 -26.17 1.44
CA ARG A 389 -3.21 -25.60 1.00
C ARG A 389 -4.13 -25.44 2.22
N PRO A 390 -4.09 -24.28 2.88
CA PRO A 390 -4.91 -24.02 4.04
C PRO A 390 -6.37 -23.70 3.67
N SER A 391 -7.29 -24.08 4.53
CA SER A 391 -8.67 -23.60 4.52
C SER A 391 -9.18 -23.36 5.94
N LEU A 392 -10.05 -22.38 6.09
CA LEU A 392 -10.57 -21.92 7.37
C LEU A 392 -12.09 -22.01 7.39
N ARG A 393 -12.66 -22.52 8.48
CA ARG A 393 -14.10 -22.66 8.67
C ARG A 393 -14.54 -22.28 10.08
N VAL A 394 -15.66 -21.57 10.21
CA VAL A 394 -16.28 -21.26 11.50
C VAL A 394 -17.14 -22.43 11.96
N ALA A 395 -17.09 -22.77 13.26
CA ALA A 395 -17.76 -23.96 13.80
C ALA A 395 -19.29 -23.78 13.98
N GLU A 396 -19.74 -22.59 14.41
CA GLU A 396 -21.16 -22.29 14.63
C GLU A 396 -21.77 -21.46 13.48
N GLY A 397 -22.86 -21.98 12.90
CA GLY A 397 -23.54 -21.41 11.73
C GLY A 397 -23.63 -22.44 10.60
N GLY A 398 -24.74 -23.19 10.57
CA GLY A 398 -25.01 -24.14 9.49
C GLY A 398 -24.83 -23.47 8.13
N ASP A 399 -24.04 -24.11 7.26
CA ASP A 399 -23.63 -23.64 5.92
C ASP A 399 -22.64 -22.46 5.84
N ALA A 400 -21.93 -22.09 6.91
CA ALA A 400 -20.83 -21.11 6.78
C ALA A 400 -19.75 -21.61 5.78
N PRO A 401 -19.49 -20.87 4.68
CA PRO A 401 -18.58 -21.31 3.64
C PRO A 401 -17.15 -21.43 4.17
N SER A 402 -16.46 -22.50 3.81
CA SER A 402 -15.02 -22.65 4.05
C SER A 402 -14.27 -21.62 3.21
N LEU A 403 -13.44 -20.80 3.85
CA LEU A 403 -12.54 -19.90 3.14
C LEU A 403 -11.27 -20.66 2.75
N GLY A 404 -11.08 -20.92 1.46
CA GLY A 404 -9.80 -21.37 0.93
C GLY A 404 -8.77 -20.26 1.04
N LEU A 405 -7.60 -20.56 1.61
CA LEU A 405 -6.51 -19.61 1.77
C LEU A 405 -5.41 -19.86 0.72
N PRO A 406 -4.58 -18.84 0.43
CA PRO A 406 -3.43 -18.94 -0.45
C PRO A 406 -2.62 -20.22 -0.25
N PRO A 407 -2.35 -20.98 -1.32
CA PRO A 407 -1.39 -22.06 -1.24
C PRO A 407 0.03 -21.50 -1.06
N LEU A 408 0.84 -22.20 -0.27
CA LEU A 408 2.25 -21.88 -0.05
C LEU A 408 3.11 -23.05 -0.49
N ARG A 409 4.06 -22.82 -1.40
CA ARG A 409 5.06 -23.81 -1.80
C ARG A 409 6.41 -23.47 -1.17
N LEU A 410 7.04 -24.47 -0.58
CA LEU A 410 8.31 -24.37 0.14
C LEU A 410 9.32 -25.36 -0.43
N ALA A 411 10.59 -24.98 -0.44
CA ALA A 411 11.69 -25.87 -0.81
C ALA A 411 12.87 -25.64 0.12
N VAL A 412 13.43 -26.74 0.65
CA VAL A 412 14.67 -26.67 1.42
C VAL A 412 15.81 -26.30 0.48
N THR A 413 16.42 -25.15 0.73
CA THR A 413 17.49 -24.61 -0.10
C THR A 413 18.79 -24.63 0.68
N ARG A 414 19.83 -25.20 0.07
CA ARG A 414 21.21 -25.11 0.55
C ARG A 414 21.95 -24.16 -0.38
N PRO A 415 22.40 -22.99 0.10
CA PRO A 415 23.16 -22.05 -0.73
C PRO A 415 24.36 -22.75 -1.38
N THR A 416 24.43 -22.73 -2.70
CA THR A 416 25.56 -23.27 -3.47
C THR A 416 26.58 -22.19 -3.77
N TRP A 417 26.16 -20.93 -3.77
CA TRP A 417 27.00 -19.76 -3.92
C TRP A 417 26.80 -18.81 -2.74
N ARG A 418 27.91 -18.27 -2.25
CA ARG A 418 27.95 -17.22 -1.24
C ARG A 418 28.77 -16.07 -1.82
N PRO A 419 28.25 -14.82 -1.79
CA PRO A 419 29.03 -13.68 -2.24
C PRO A 419 30.39 -13.58 -1.52
N LEU A 420 31.46 -13.34 -2.27
CA LEU A 420 32.84 -13.21 -1.78
C LEU A 420 32.98 -12.11 -0.73
N VAL A 421 32.27 -11.00 -0.91
CA VAL A 421 32.33 -9.86 0.02
C VAL A 421 31.53 -10.11 1.31
N ALA A 422 30.78 -11.21 1.39
CA ALA A 422 30.04 -11.60 2.59
C ALA A 422 30.98 -12.30 3.61
N ASP A 423 31.86 -11.54 4.26
CA ASP A 423 32.85 -12.02 5.25
C ASP A 423 32.30 -12.05 6.70
N TRP A 424 31.02 -12.42 6.88
CA TRP A 424 30.46 -12.58 8.22
C TRP A 424 30.75 -13.99 8.78
N GLN A 425 31.22 -14.05 10.03
CA GLN A 425 31.33 -15.33 10.76
C GLN A 425 29.95 -15.87 11.15
N LYS A 426 28.99 -14.97 11.42
CA LYS A 426 27.60 -15.29 11.74
C LYS A 426 26.68 -14.27 11.04
N PRO A 427 25.81 -14.71 10.12
CA PRO A 427 24.94 -13.79 9.39
C PRO A 427 23.88 -13.22 10.32
N THR A 428 23.43 -12.01 10.03
CA THR A 428 22.14 -11.53 10.54
C THR A 428 21.00 -12.36 9.92
N LEU A 429 19.80 -12.31 10.51
CA LEU A 429 18.63 -13.01 9.95
C LEU A 429 18.37 -12.56 8.51
N THR A 430 18.47 -11.25 8.26
CA THR A 430 18.26 -10.68 6.93
C THR A 430 19.31 -11.12 5.91
N GLN A 431 20.58 -11.18 6.31
CA GLN A 431 21.65 -11.70 5.45
C GLN A 431 21.46 -13.19 5.14
N ALA A 432 21.06 -13.99 6.13
CA ALA A 432 20.79 -15.42 5.95
C ALA A 432 19.61 -15.64 5.01
N GLU A 433 18.53 -14.88 5.16
CA GLU A 433 17.36 -14.93 4.28
C GLU A 433 17.73 -14.49 2.84
N ALA A 434 18.44 -13.37 2.69
CA ALA A 434 18.90 -12.89 1.40
C ALA A 434 19.76 -13.94 0.68
N LEU A 435 20.68 -14.59 1.39
CA LEU A 435 21.51 -15.66 0.86
C LEU A 435 20.69 -16.88 0.38
N LEU A 436 19.67 -17.29 1.14
CA LEU A 436 18.76 -18.36 0.73
C LEU A 436 18.00 -17.97 -0.55
N ARG A 437 17.48 -16.75 -0.60
CA ARG A 437 16.70 -16.24 -1.73
C ARG A 437 17.53 -16.04 -2.99
N LEU A 438 18.79 -15.63 -2.86
CA LEU A 438 19.75 -15.58 -3.98
C LEU A 438 19.92 -16.93 -4.66
N ASN A 439 19.93 -18.00 -3.86
CA ASN A 439 20.18 -19.37 -4.33
C ASN A 439 18.89 -20.14 -4.68
N ALA A 440 17.73 -19.48 -4.68
CA ALA A 440 16.45 -20.11 -4.95
C ALA A 440 15.90 -19.63 -6.29
N PRO A 441 15.88 -20.47 -7.35
CA PRO A 441 15.54 -20.02 -8.70
C PRO A 441 14.02 -19.87 -8.91
N SER A 442 13.33 -19.11 -8.06
CA SER A 442 11.87 -19.01 -8.05
C SER A 442 11.32 -17.95 -9.01
N VAL A 443 12.11 -16.94 -9.36
CA VAL A 443 11.76 -15.89 -10.31
C VAL A 443 12.89 -15.69 -11.30
N LEU A 444 12.57 -15.71 -12.59
CA LEU A 444 13.44 -15.22 -13.65
C LEU A 444 13.25 -13.71 -13.73
N ALA A 445 14.30 -12.95 -13.42
CA ALA A 445 14.28 -11.50 -13.41
C ALA A 445 15.30 -10.95 -14.40
N MET A 446 14.87 -10.01 -15.22
CA MET A 446 15.68 -9.23 -16.16
C MET A 446 15.60 -7.78 -15.72
N VAL A 447 16.73 -7.19 -15.35
CA VAL A 447 16.78 -5.86 -14.73
C VAL A 447 17.76 -4.98 -15.48
N ALA A 448 17.39 -3.73 -15.73
CA ALA A 448 18.30 -2.70 -16.19
C ALA A 448 18.21 -1.44 -15.30
N VAL A 449 19.36 -0.86 -14.99
CA VAL A 449 19.50 0.46 -14.37
C VAL A 449 19.99 1.41 -15.45
N LEU A 450 19.20 2.44 -15.74
CA LEU A 450 19.44 3.41 -16.81
C LEU A 450 19.62 4.81 -16.22
N PRO A 451 20.38 5.71 -16.88
CA PRO A 451 20.29 7.13 -16.57
C PRO A 451 18.86 7.64 -16.83
N ASP A 452 18.28 8.44 -15.93
CA ASP A 452 16.97 9.07 -16.16
C ASP A 452 17.16 10.40 -16.91
N ASP A 453 17.19 10.30 -18.25
CA ASP A 453 17.30 11.43 -19.18
C ASP A 453 15.94 12.04 -19.58
N GLY A 454 14.85 11.67 -18.90
CA GLY A 454 13.51 12.21 -19.09
C GLY A 454 12.64 11.38 -20.03
N ASP A 455 12.08 12.02 -21.07
CA ASP A 455 11.07 11.38 -21.92
C ASP A 455 11.66 10.24 -22.76
N GLU A 456 12.90 10.37 -23.23
CA GLU A 456 13.49 9.42 -24.18
C GLU A 456 13.67 8.03 -23.57
N VAL A 457 14.26 7.94 -22.37
CA VAL A 457 14.38 6.66 -21.65
C VAL A 457 13.01 6.04 -21.38
N ARG A 458 12.00 6.83 -21.00
CA ARG A 458 10.65 6.31 -20.73
C ARG A 458 9.95 5.79 -21.99
N HIS A 459 10.18 6.41 -23.14
CA HIS A 459 9.71 5.88 -24.43
C HIS A 459 10.42 4.58 -24.82
N ARG A 460 11.71 4.45 -24.51
CA ARG A 460 12.47 3.20 -24.71
C ARG A 460 11.99 2.10 -23.77
N ILE A 461 11.69 2.41 -22.51
CA ILE A 461 11.12 1.50 -21.52
C ILE A 461 9.72 1.05 -21.94
N ARG A 462 8.86 1.97 -22.39
CA ARG A 462 7.53 1.65 -22.91
C ARG A 462 7.61 0.64 -24.06
N ARG A 463 8.53 0.85 -25.02
CA ARG A 463 8.74 -0.07 -26.14
C ARG A 463 9.16 -1.46 -25.69
N LEU A 464 10.03 -1.57 -24.68
CA LEU A 464 10.36 -2.86 -24.07
C LEU A 464 9.11 -3.52 -23.48
N ALA A 465 8.32 -2.79 -22.70
CA ALA A 465 7.11 -3.32 -22.08
C ALA A 465 6.11 -3.81 -23.15
N GLU A 466 5.90 -3.03 -24.23
CA GLU A 466 5.04 -3.41 -25.35
C GLU A 466 5.57 -4.64 -26.11
N GLN A 467 6.88 -4.71 -26.36
CA GLN A 467 7.53 -5.86 -26.99
C GLN A 467 7.39 -7.13 -26.13
N TRP A 468 7.62 -7.01 -24.83
CA TRP A 468 7.47 -8.12 -23.89
C TRP A 468 6.02 -8.59 -23.77
N LEU A 469 5.06 -7.66 -23.66
CA LEU A 469 3.63 -8.01 -23.64
C LEU A 469 3.20 -8.73 -24.94
N ALA A 470 3.80 -8.39 -26.08
CA ALA A 470 3.52 -9.07 -27.35
C ALA A 470 4.06 -10.52 -27.41
N LEU A 471 4.97 -10.90 -26.51
CA LEU A 471 5.44 -12.29 -26.37
C LEU A 471 4.49 -13.15 -25.53
N LEU A 472 3.54 -12.55 -24.82
CA LEU A 472 2.57 -13.29 -24.01
C LEU A 472 1.48 -13.89 -24.90
N GLY A 473 1.01 -15.07 -24.53
CA GLY A 473 -0.06 -15.75 -25.26
C GLY A 473 -1.41 -15.04 -25.14
N ALA A 474 -2.35 -15.41 -26.02
CA ALA A 474 -3.70 -14.83 -26.09
C ALA A 474 -4.65 -15.21 -24.93
N GLY A 475 -4.11 -15.64 -23.78
CA GLY A 475 -4.91 -15.97 -22.61
C GLY A 475 -5.61 -14.74 -22.02
N GLU A 476 -6.73 -14.96 -21.32
CA GLU A 476 -7.41 -13.91 -20.55
C GLU A 476 -6.59 -13.53 -19.32
N LEU A 477 -5.59 -12.66 -19.53
CA LEU A 477 -4.76 -12.09 -18.49
C LEU A 477 -5.36 -10.78 -17.99
N PHE A 478 -5.30 -10.60 -16.68
CA PHE A 478 -5.57 -9.35 -15.98
C PHE A 478 -4.26 -8.71 -15.56
N ALA A 479 -4.22 -7.39 -15.66
CA ALA A 479 -3.12 -6.55 -15.21
C ALA A 479 -3.56 -5.80 -13.95
N THR A 480 -2.89 -6.10 -12.84
CA THR A 480 -2.94 -5.26 -11.64
C THR A 480 -1.86 -4.20 -11.75
N ILE A 481 -2.27 -2.93 -11.86
CA ILE A 481 -1.38 -1.78 -11.97
C ILE A 481 -1.36 -1.08 -10.63
N GLU A 482 -0.17 -1.02 -10.03
CA GLU A 482 0.12 -0.29 -8.81
C GLU A 482 1.06 0.85 -9.14
N THR A 483 0.70 2.08 -8.76
CA THR A 483 1.56 3.25 -8.97
C THR A 483 1.80 3.99 -7.67
N GLN A 484 2.98 4.59 -7.56
CA GLN A 484 3.34 5.52 -6.50
C GLN A 484 3.94 6.77 -7.14
N LYS A 485 3.40 7.94 -6.83
CA LYS A 485 4.01 9.22 -7.25
C LYS A 485 5.18 9.57 -6.33
N HIS A 486 6.02 10.50 -6.78
CA HIS A 486 7.02 11.08 -5.88
C HIS A 486 6.35 11.76 -4.68
N MET A 487 7.06 11.75 -3.55
CA MET A 487 6.63 12.38 -2.33
C MET A 487 6.42 13.88 -2.56
N THR A 488 5.27 14.38 -2.11
CA THR A 488 4.96 15.80 -2.15
C THR A 488 5.75 16.55 -1.08
N PRO A 489 5.83 17.89 -1.15
CA PRO A 489 6.42 18.70 -0.08
C PRO A 489 5.75 18.51 1.30
N SER A 490 4.53 17.97 1.35
CA SER A 490 3.81 17.60 2.58
C SER A 490 4.11 16.18 3.06
N PHE A 491 5.13 15.52 2.53
CA PHE A 491 5.51 14.14 2.86
C PHE A 491 4.42 13.10 2.56
N SER A 492 3.51 13.40 1.62
CA SER A 492 2.51 12.45 1.14
C SER A 492 3.02 11.74 -0.12
N VAL A 493 2.78 10.44 -0.21
CA VAL A 493 3.14 9.61 -1.37
C VAL A 493 1.84 9.08 -1.97
N PRO A 494 1.26 9.75 -2.98
CA PRO A 494 0.03 9.28 -3.60
C PRO A 494 0.24 7.93 -4.24
N LYS A 495 -0.53 6.93 -3.81
CA LYS A 495 -0.56 5.59 -4.39
C LYS A 495 -1.86 5.36 -5.14
N SER A 496 -1.85 4.43 -6.07
CA SER A 496 -3.08 3.92 -6.66
C SER A 496 -2.93 2.47 -7.07
N LYS A 497 -4.03 1.73 -6.99
CA LYS A 497 -4.14 0.35 -7.46
C LYS A 497 -5.37 0.18 -8.34
N SER A 498 -5.19 -0.44 -9.50
CA SER A 498 -6.28 -0.79 -10.42
C SER A 498 -6.06 -2.18 -11.00
N SER A 499 -7.14 -2.88 -11.32
CA SER A 499 -7.08 -4.18 -11.99
C SER A 499 -8.01 -4.17 -13.20
N LEU A 500 -7.47 -4.51 -14.36
CA LEU A 500 -8.17 -4.45 -15.65
C LEU A 500 -7.72 -5.61 -16.55
N PRO A 501 -8.56 -6.07 -17.49
CA PRO A 501 -8.12 -6.98 -18.53
C PRO A 501 -6.92 -6.39 -19.31
N LEU A 502 -5.89 -7.20 -19.57
CA LEU A 502 -4.68 -6.75 -20.24
C LEU A 502 -4.93 -6.04 -21.60
N PRO A 503 -5.86 -6.51 -22.46
CA PRO A 503 -6.19 -5.80 -23.70
C PRO A 503 -6.76 -4.40 -23.48
N GLU A 504 -7.48 -4.17 -22.38
CA GLU A 504 -8.03 -2.85 -22.05
C GLU A 504 -6.92 -1.91 -21.59
N VAL A 505 -5.99 -2.41 -20.77
CA VAL A 505 -4.83 -1.62 -20.32
C VAL A 505 -4.04 -1.09 -21.53
N THR A 506 -3.64 -1.97 -22.44
CA THR A 506 -2.80 -1.63 -23.60
C THR A 506 -3.49 -0.71 -24.62
N ARG A 507 -4.82 -0.77 -24.75
CA ARG A 507 -5.61 0.08 -25.66
C ARG A 507 -6.07 1.39 -25.02
N ALA A 508 -6.21 1.43 -23.70
CA ALA A 508 -6.67 2.59 -22.99
C ALA A 508 -5.62 3.71 -22.99
N LYS A 509 -6.08 4.93 -22.73
CA LYS A 509 -5.21 6.09 -22.48
C LYS A 509 -4.31 5.91 -21.24
N ILE A 510 -4.58 4.90 -20.41
CA ILE A 510 -3.83 4.61 -19.19
C ILE A 510 -2.39 4.17 -19.53
N TRP A 511 -2.22 3.26 -20.49
CA TRP A 511 -0.91 2.69 -20.80
C TRP A 511 0.14 3.73 -21.22
N PRO A 512 -0.12 4.63 -22.20
CA PRO A 512 0.82 5.70 -22.52
C PRO A 512 1.12 6.61 -21.31
N LYS A 513 0.11 6.94 -20.50
CA LYS A 513 0.25 7.84 -19.34
C LYS A 513 1.21 7.33 -18.28
N LEU A 514 1.34 6.01 -18.11
CA LEU A 514 2.28 5.41 -17.16
C LEU A 514 3.74 5.80 -17.44
N PHE A 515 4.06 6.16 -18.69
CA PHE A 515 5.42 6.49 -19.14
C PHE A 515 5.62 7.98 -19.41
N GLU A 516 4.60 8.84 -19.25
CA GLU A 516 4.71 10.28 -19.46
C GLU A 516 5.43 10.95 -18.28
N VAL A 517 6.44 11.78 -18.56
CA VAL A 517 7.18 12.53 -17.52
C VAL A 517 6.28 13.43 -16.69
N ALA A 518 5.20 13.96 -17.29
CA ALA A 518 4.23 14.81 -16.60
C ALA A 518 3.57 14.12 -15.38
N ASN A 519 3.48 12.79 -15.37
CA ASN A 519 2.90 12.02 -14.25
C ASN A 519 3.93 11.58 -13.22
N ARG A 520 5.23 11.80 -13.48
CA ARG A 520 6.42 11.54 -12.64
C ARG A 520 6.17 10.55 -11.49
N TYR A 521 6.03 9.28 -11.87
CA TYR A 521 5.88 8.18 -10.91
C TYR A 521 7.24 7.84 -10.28
N GLN A 522 7.24 7.66 -8.96
CA GLN A 522 8.31 6.98 -8.24
C GLN A 522 8.32 5.50 -8.60
N THR A 523 7.14 4.86 -8.64
CA THR A 523 7.01 3.45 -9.00
C THR A 523 5.80 3.22 -9.89
N VAL A 524 5.98 2.38 -10.90
CA VAL A 524 4.92 1.71 -11.65
C VAL A 524 5.21 0.21 -11.59
N MET A 525 4.30 -0.57 -11.02
CA MET A 525 4.35 -2.02 -11.00
C MET A 525 3.11 -2.57 -11.70
N VAL A 526 3.33 -3.45 -12.67
CA VAL A 526 2.27 -4.16 -13.39
C VAL A 526 2.45 -5.64 -13.13
N GLY A 527 1.52 -6.22 -12.35
CA GLY A 527 1.44 -7.66 -12.14
C GLY A 527 0.44 -8.30 -13.10
N LEU A 528 0.82 -9.39 -13.75
CA LEU A 528 -0.01 -10.12 -14.71
C LEU A 528 -0.42 -11.48 -14.16
N GLY A 529 -1.70 -11.79 -14.21
CA GLY A 529 -2.22 -13.09 -13.78
C GLY A 529 -3.64 -13.36 -14.28
N PRO A 530 -4.19 -14.54 -13.98
CA PRO A 530 -5.60 -14.84 -14.25
C PRO A 530 -6.54 -13.88 -13.51
N ASP A 531 -7.77 -13.73 -14.00
CA ASP A 531 -8.82 -12.98 -13.29
C ASP A 531 -9.00 -13.50 -11.85
N GLY A 532 -9.19 -12.58 -10.91
CA GLY A 532 -9.33 -12.87 -9.49
C GLY A 532 -8.09 -13.49 -8.83
N SER A 533 -6.98 -13.71 -9.55
CA SER A 533 -5.75 -14.21 -8.94
C SER A 533 -5.12 -13.14 -8.07
N SER A 534 -4.85 -13.50 -6.80
CA SER A 534 -4.05 -12.67 -5.91
C SER A 534 -2.54 -12.79 -6.18
N TYR A 535 -2.11 -13.61 -7.15
CA TYR A 535 -0.70 -13.91 -7.43
C TYR A 535 -0.40 -13.60 -8.89
N PRO A 536 0.34 -12.51 -9.16
CA PRO A 536 0.85 -12.27 -10.50
C PRO A 536 1.90 -13.34 -10.84
N LEU A 537 1.78 -13.94 -12.02
CA LEU A 537 2.70 -14.95 -12.55
C LEU A 537 3.91 -14.33 -13.26
N ALA A 538 3.77 -13.07 -13.67
CA ALA A 538 4.82 -12.26 -14.25
C ALA A 538 4.51 -10.79 -14.01
N GLY A 539 5.47 -9.93 -14.32
CA GLY A 539 5.23 -8.50 -14.22
C GLY A 539 6.33 -7.65 -14.79
N PHE A 540 6.05 -6.36 -14.75
CA PHE A 540 6.92 -5.29 -15.18
C PHE A 540 7.00 -4.25 -14.07
N THR A 541 8.20 -3.77 -13.75
CA THR A 541 8.41 -2.68 -12.81
C THR A 541 9.23 -1.58 -13.45
N MET A 542 8.88 -0.33 -13.16
CA MET A 542 9.65 0.87 -13.49
C MET A 542 9.71 1.75 -12.25
N GLN A 543 10.91 2.06 -11.78
CA GLN A 543 11.16 2.77 -10.54
C GLN A 543 12.17 3.90 -10.74
N SER A 544 11.74 5.13 -10.52
CA SER A 544 12.60 6.32 -10.62
C SER A 544 13.42 6.48 -9.32
N ALA A 545 14.49 7.27 -9.34
CA ALA A 545 15.20 7.64 -8.10
C ALA A 545 14.30 8.39 -7.11
N LEU A 546 14.44 8.13 -5.80
CA LEU A 546 13.70 8.84 -4.77
C LEU A 546 14.01 10.34 -4.80
N LEU A 547 12.96 11.15 -4.79
CA LEU A 547 13.08 12.60 -4.61
C LEU A 547 12.82 12.97 -3.15
N ASP A 548 13.61 13.90 -2.61
CA ASP A 548 13.32 14.54 -1.33
C ASP A 548 12.10 15.48 -1.44
N GLY A 549 11.60 15.98 -0.30
CA GLY A 549 10.44 16.87 -0.26
C GLY A 549 10.64 18.21 -0.99
N SER A 550 11.85 18.53 -1.44
CA SER A 550 12.14 19.69 -2.30
C SER A 550 12.05 19.38 -3.80
N GLY A 551 11.81 18.11 -4.16
CA GLY A 551 11.82 17.63 -5.54
C GLY A 551 13.22 17.41 -6.11
N ALA A 552 14.27 17.48 -5.27
CA ALA A 552 15.63 17.12 -5.63
C ALA A 552 15.86 15.62 -5.35
N PRO A 553 16.77 14.92 -6.03
CA PRO A 553 17.14 13.56 -5.67
C PRO A 553 17.56 13.50 -4.19
N ALA A 554 17.04 12.54 -3.44
CA ALA A 554 17.45 12.33 -2.05
C ALA A 554 18.93 11.95 -2.04
N GLY A 555 19.80 12.79 -1.47
CA GLY A 555 21.26 12.56 -1.44
C GLY A 555 22.07 13.85 -1.67
N HIS A 556 23.21 13.99 -1.00
CA HIS A 556 24.02 15.22 -0.99
C HIS A 556 24.94 15.42 -2.22
N ALA A 557 24.92 14.54 -3.22
CA ALA A 557 25.82 14.62 -4.37
C ALA A 557 25.14 15.26 -5.61
N ARG A 558 25.39 16.55 -5.82
CA ARG A 558 24.81 17.36 -6.91
C ARG A 558 25.44 17.14 -8.31
N SER A 559 26.27 16.12 -8.51
CA SER A 559 27.10 15.99 -9.73
C SER A 559 26.73 14.85 -10.69
N SER A 560 25.95 13.86 -10.25
CA SER A 560 25.56 12.68 -11.02
C SER A 560 24.03 12.65 -11.14
N GLY A 561 23.51 12.46 -12.35
CA GLY A 561 22.07 12.48 -12.61
C GLY A 561 21.31 11.36 -11.85
N PRO A 562 19.96 11.40 -11.80
CA PRO A 562 19.16 10.30 -11.27
C PRO A 562 19.18 9.07 -12.19
N THR A 563 18.95 7.89 -11.62
CA THR A 563 18.71 6.65 -12.40
C THR A 563 17.23 6.27 -12.43
N ILE A 564 16.85 5.49 -13.44
CA ILE A 564 15.59 4.75 -13.49
C ILE A 564 15.88 3.25 -13.61
N SER A 565 15.30 2.47 -12.71
CA SER A 565 15.39 1.01 -12.72
C SER A 565 14.16 0.44 -13.42
N VAL A 566 14.37 -0.55 -14.28
CA VAL A 566 13.29 -1.28 -14.95
C VAL A 566 13.54 -2.77 -14.81
N ALA A 567 12.48 -3.53 -14.54
CA ALA A 567 12.56 -4.98 -14.56
C ALA A 567 11.37 -5.63 -15.25
N ILE A 568 11.65 -6.76 -15.89
CA ILE A 568 10.68 -7.76 -16.27
C ILE A 568 10.95 -8.97 -15.40
N TRP A 569 9.90 -9.59 -14.88
CA TRP A 569 10.05 -10.80 -14.08
C TRP A 569 8.97 -11.82 -14.42
N LEU A 570 9.32 -13.10 -14.29
CA LEU A 570 8.42 -14.23 -14.46
C LEU A 570 8.63 -15.22 -13.32
N VAL A 571 7.54 -15.75 -12.75
CA VAL A 571 7.63 -16.90 -11.84
C VAL A 571 8.26 -18.06 -12.62
N ASN A 572 9.40 -18.56 -12.13
CA ASN A 572 10.26 -19.48 -12.86
C ASN A 572 9.79 -20.94 -12.70
N GLU A 573 8.59 -21.21 -13.20
CA GLU A 573 7.95 -22.53 -13.16
C GLU A 573 7.26 -22.81 -14.50
N ALA A 574 7.37 -24.05 -14.99
CA ALA A 574 6.80 -24.45 -16.28
C ALA A 574 5.29 -24.16 -16.38
N ALA A 575 4.54 -24.44 -15.31
CA ALA A 575 3.11 -24.17 -15.26
C ALA A 575 2.76 -22.67 -15.32
N ALA A 576 3.66 -21.78 -14.85
CA ALA A 576 3.48 -20.35 -14.97
C ALA A 576 3.72 -19.89 -16.42
N PHE A 577 4.79 -20.39 -17.06
CA PHE A 577 5.09 -20.10 -18.46
C PHE A 577 4.00 -20.57 -19.41
N GLU A 578 3.48 -21.78 -19.21
CA GLU A 578 2.36 -22.34 -19.98
C GLU A 578 1.10 -21.46 -19.86
N ARG A 579 0.74 -21.04 -18.65
CA ARG A 579 -0.42 -20.16 -18.41
C ARG A 579 -0.27 -18.78 -19.03
N LEU A 580 0.96 -18.24 -19.03
CA LEU A 580 1.28 -16.97 -19.67
C LEU A 580 1.42 -17.10 -21.20
N GLY A 581 1.57 -18.32 -21.71
CA GLY A 581 1.86 -18.59 -23.11
C GLY A 581 3.17 -17.97 -23.57
N VAL A 582 4.18 -17.92 -22.69
CA VAL A 582 5.46 -17.24 -22.94
C VAL A 582 6.61 -18.24 -22.90
N ASP A 583 7.53 -18.09 -23.85
CA ASP A 583 8.84 -18.75 -23.80
C ASP A 583 9.81 -17.87 -22.98
N PRO A 584 10.34 -18.36 -21.84
CA PRO A 584 11.27 -17.57 -21.02
C PRO A 584 12.54 -17.18 -21.77
N ASP A 585 13.03 -18.02 -22.70
CA ASP A 585 14.24 -17.72 -23.47
C ASP A 585 13.97 -16.63 -24.51
N ALA A 586 12.77 -16.60 -25.09
CA ALA A 586 12.35 -15.53 -25.99
C ALA A 586 12.20 -14.18 -25.24
N ALA A 587 11.66 -14.21 -24.02
CA ALA A 587 11.58 -13.02 -23.17
C ALA A 587 12.99 -12.49 -22.81
N GLU A 588 13.91 -13.39 -22.44
CA GLU A 588 15.30 -13.04 -22.15
C GLU A 588 16.01 -12.47 -23.40
N ALA A 589 15.80 -13.07 -24.57
CA ALA A 589 16.37 -12.62 -25.82
C ALA A 589 15.86 -11.22 -26.22
N ALA A 590 14.56 -10.96 -26.07
CA ALA A 590 13.98 -9.64 -26.33
C ALA A 590 14.55 -8.57 -25.39
N PHE A 591 14.67 -8.87 -24.09
CA PHE A 591 15.32 -7.98 -23.14
C PHE A 591 16.80 -7.74 -23.49
N SER A 592 17.54 -8.80 -23.81
CA SER A 592 18.97 -8.72 -24.17
C SER A 592 19.18 -7.83 -25.39
N ALA A 593 18.40 -8.05 -26.45
CA ALA A 593 18.45 -7.25 -27.66
C ALA A 593 18.11 -5.78 -27.36
N TRP A 594 17.12 -5.51 -26.51
CA TRP A 594 16.77 -4.16 -26.11
C TRP A 594 17.91 -3.48 -25.32
N VAL A 595 18.48 -4.13 -24.30
CA VAL A 595 19.59 -3.58 -23.50
C VAL A 595 20.80 -3.24 -24.38
N GLU A 596 21.11 -4.08 -25.37
CA GLU A 596 22.23 -3.84 -26.30
C GLU A 596 22.04 -2.64 -27.23
N THR A 597 20.81 -2.13 -27.37
CA THR A 597 20.55 -0.86 -28.06
C THR A 597 20.71 0.38 -27.18
N LEU A 598 20.97 0.18 -25.88
CA LEU A 598 21.06 1.23 -24.88
C LEU A 598 22.49 1.45 -24.39
N VAL A 599 22.65 2.44 -23.51
CA VAL A 599 23.85 2.62 -22.68
C VAL A 599 23.41 2.48 -21.22
N PRO A 600 23.09 1.26 -20.76
CA PRO A 600 22.72 1.07 -19.37
C PRO A 600 23.89 1.43 -18.47
N VAL A 601 23.57 1.88 -17.25
CA VAL A 601 24.58 1.93 -16.18
C VAL A 601 25.02 0.50 -15.87
N GLN A 602 24.05 -0.38 -15.70
CA GLN A 602 24.23 -1.82 -15.54
C GLN A 602 22.92 -2.55 -15.85
N ALA A 603 22.99 -3.80 -16.29
CA ALA A 603 21.83 -4.67 -16.42
C ALA A 603 22.23 -6.12 -16.13
N TRP A 604 21.26 -6.97 -15.77
CA TRP A 604 21.50 -8.38 -15.47
C TRP A 604 20.27 -9.25 -15.71
N VAL A 605 20.51 -10.55 -15.92
CA VAL A 605 19.48 -11.60 -15.86
C VAL A 605 19.82 -12.58 -14.76
N THR A 606 18.88 -12.79 -13.84
CA THR A 606 19.05 -13.66 -12.69
C THR A 606 17.86 -14.61 -12.49
N ARG A 607 18.10 -15.69 -11.75
CA ARG A 607 17.06 -16.60 -11.24
C ARG A 607 17.18 -16.65 -9.72
N SER A 608 16.29 -15.95 -9.01
CA SER A 608 16.32 -15.81 -7.55
C SER A 608 14.90 -15.66 -6.98
N ALA A 609 14.69 -15.89 -5.68
CA ALA A 609 13.38 -15.71 -5.03
C ALA A 609 13.16 -14.22 -4.69
N TRP A 610 13.08 -13.41 -5.74
CA TRP A 610 12.96 -11.96 -5.67
C TRP A 610 12.21 -11.41 -6.86
N ILE A 611 11.18 -10.62 -6.58
CA ILE A 611 10.56 -9.72 -7.55
C ILE A 611 11.32 -8.40 -7.45
N PRO A 612 11.96 -7.92 -8.53
CA PRO A 612 12.81 -6.73 -8.47
C PRO A 612 12.01 -5.49 -8.11
N GLU A 613 12.31 -4.98 -6.93
CA GLU A 613 11.75 -3.78 -6.33
C GLU A 613 12.91 -2.96 -5.77
N PHE A 614 12.97 -1.69 -6.17
CA PHE A 614 14.03 -0.75 -5.86
C PHE A 614 13.44 0.50 -5.21
N ASP A 615 14.00 0.89 -4.06
CA ASP A 615 13.86 2.24 -3.49
C ASP A 615 12.40 2.78 -3.43
N PHE A 616 11.61 2.23 -2.51
CA PHE A 616 10.30 2.78 -2.13
C PHE A 616 10.46 3.83 -1.01
N TYR A 617 9.48 4.73 -0.85
CA TYR A 617 9.50 5.67 0.27
C TYR A 617 9.37 4.98 1.63
N GLU A 618 8.68 3.84 1.67
CA GLU A 618 8.43 3.08 2.89
C GLU A 618 9.58 2.14 3.24
N ASP A 619 10.34 1.69 2.24
CA ASP A 619 11.49 0.82 2.44
C ASP A 619 12.59 1.10 1.40
N TYR A 620 13.80 1.32 1.90
CA TYR A 620 15.00 1.48 1.07
C TYR A 620 15.46 0.10 0.60
N MET A 621 14.80 -0.38 -0.46
CA MET A 621 14.98 -1.74 -0.97
C MET A 621 16.33 -1.89 -1.69
N MET A 622 17.25 -2.56 -0.99
CA MET A 622 18.47 -3.11 -1.56
C MET A 622 18.15 -4.34 -2.42
N THR A 623 19.00 -4.64 -3.39
CA THR A 623 18.93 -5.94 -4.05
C THR A 623 19.20 -7.08 -3.05
N LEU A 624 18.83 -8.31 -3.41
CA LEU A 624 19.21 -9.47 -2.60
C LEU A 624 20.73 -9.60 -2.41
N TYR A 625 21.50 -9.25 -3.46
CA TYR A 625 22.95 -9.32 -3.41
C TYR A 625 23.49 -8.28 -2.43
N GLU A 626 23.07 -7.03 -2.54
CA GLU A 626 23.39 -5.96 -1.58
C GLU A 626 22.96 -6.35 -0.14
N SER A 627 21.80 -6.99 0.02
CA SER A 627 21.31 -7.45 1.33
C SER A 627 22.13 -8.59 1.93
N ALA A 628 22.72 -9.46 1.09
CA ALA A 628 23.57 -10.55 1.55
C ALA A 628 24.98 -10.09 1.92
N THR A 629 25.42 -8.93 1.41
CA THR A 629 26.80 -8.42 1.53
C THR A 629 26.95 -7.22 2.46
N SER A 630 25.90 -6.41 2.62
CA SER A 630 25.92 -5.23 3.49
C SER A 630 25.70 -5.57 4.97
N VAL A 631 26.23 -4.73 5.86
CA VAL A 631 25.97 -4.76 7.31
C VAL A 631 24.83 -3.79 7.66
N ASP A 632 24.00 -4.13 8.65
CA ASP A 632 22.72 -3.42 8.91
C ASP A 632 22.87 -1.89 9.11
N TRP A 633 23.99 -1.40 9.66
CA TRP A 633 24.24 0.05 9.82
C TRP A 633 24.52 0.78 8.50
N PHE A 634 24.95 0.06 7.46
CA PHE A 634 25.24 0.60 6.12
C PHE A 634 23.95 1.02 5.40
N ARG A 635 22.79 0.43 5.75
CA ARG A 635 21.47 0.81 5.19
C ARG A 635 21.13 2.27 5.44
N GLY A 636 21.43 2.79 6.64
CA GLY A 636 21.19 4.19 6.98
C GLY A 636 22.15 5.14 6.26
N ALA A 637 23.40 4.72 6.06
CA ALA A 637 24.42 5.52 5.36
C ALA A 637 24.17 5.59 3.83
N LEU A 638 23.45 4.62 3.28
CA LEU A 638 23.15 4.51 1.86
C LEU A 638 21.87 5.22 1.41
N GLN A 639 21.09 5.82 2.32
CA GLN A 639 19.83 6.51 1.98
C GLN A 639 20.05 7.52 0.85
N GLY A 640 19.42 7.27 -0.30
CA GLY A 640 19.52 8.11 -1.49
C GLY A 640 20.77 7.91 -2.37
N THR A 641 21.83 7.29 -1.84
CA THR A 641 23.06 7.02 -2.60
C THR A 641 22.93 5.83 -3.55
N LEU A 642 22.10 4.82 -3.26
CA LEU A 642 21.90 3.67 -4.16
C LEU A 642 21.22 4.05 -5.48
N THR A 643 20.43 5.11 -5.46
CA THR A 643 19.75 5.70 -6.62
C THR A 643 20.57 6.79 -7.31
N ASP A 644 21.77 7.07 -6.82
CA ASP A 644 22.71 8.00 -7.43
C ASP A 644 23.43 7.30 -8.58
N THR A 645 23.45 7.93 -9.76
CA THR A 645 24.22 7.40 -10.90
C THR A 645 25.70 7.21 -10.52
N ALA A 646 26.30 8.04 -9.66
CA ALA A 646 27.70 7.86 -9.26
C ALA A 646 27.94 6.56 -8.49
N TRP A 647 26.99 6.14 -7.66
CA TRP A 647 27.09 4.83 -7.01
C TRP A 647 26.86 3.72 -8.03
N SER A 648 25.73 3.77 -8.75
CA SER A 648 25.35 2.72 -9.69
C SER A 648 26.35 2.56 -10.85
N SER A 649 27.09 3.61 -11.22
CA SER A 649 28.10 3.56 -12.29
C SER A 649 29.48 3.11 -11.83
N THR A 650 29.71 3.01 -10.51
CA THR A 650 30.97 2.55 -9.92
C THR A 650 30.82 1.25 -9.13
N ARG A 651 29.59 0.86 -8.78
CA ARG A 651 29.27 -0.34 -8.02
C ARG A 651 28.19 -1.17 -8.69
N LEU A 652 28.49 -2.44 -8.87
CA LEU A 652 27.56 -3.45 -9.35
C LEU A 652 26.54 -3.76 -8.25
N ARG A 653 25.26 -3.65 -8.56
CA ARG A 653 24.16 -3.89 -7.61
C ARG A 653 23.79 -5.36 -7.50
N PHE A 654 24.15 -6.19 -8.48
CA PHE A 654 23.83 -7.62 -8.50
C PHE A 654 24.85 -8.42 -9.32
N VAL A 655 25.31 -9.56 -8.81
CA VAL A 655 26.12 -10.53 -9.56
C VAL A 655 25.21 -11.63 -10.11
N ALA A 656 25.22 -11.82 -11.42
CA ALA A 656 24.38 -12.79 -12.10
C ALA A 656 25.12 -13.47 -13.26
N PRO A 657 24.64 -14.61 -13.79
CA PRO A 657 25.28 -15.30 -14.91
C PRO A 657 25.36 -14.46 -16.18
N LYS A 658 24.47 -13.48 -16.34
CA LYS A 658 24.42 -12.61 -17.52
C LYS A 658 24.37 -11.16 -17.07
N LEU A 659 25.35 -10.38 -17.51
CA LEU A 659 25.55 -8.99 -17.11
C LEU A 659 25.80 -8.10 -18.33
N TRP A 660 25.38 -6.85 -18.23
CA TRP A 660 25.81 -5.77 -19.11
C TRP A 660 26.35 -4.64 -18.25
N LEU A 661 27.56 -4.20 -18.55
CA LEU A 661 28.24 -3.12 -17.86
C LEU A 661 28.29 -1.90 -18.77
N GLY A 662 27.90 -0.75 -18.22
CA GLY A 662 28.18 0.55 -18.83
C GLY A 662 29.68 0.87 -18.86
N PRO A 663 30.10 1.91 -19.60
CA PRO A 663 31.51 2.24 -19.79
C PRO A 663 32.31 2.41 -18.50
N GLU A 664 31.72 3.07 -17.49
CA GLU A 664 32.39 3.37 -16.22
C GLU A 664 32.68 2.12 -15.40
N LEU A 665 31.72 1.19 -15.30
CA LEU A 665 31.93 -0.10 -14.64
C LEU A 665 32.92 -0.97 -15.42
N ALA A 666 32.76 -1.04 -16.74
CA ALA A 666 33.64 -1.86 -17.59
C ALA A 666 35.10 -1.41 -17.51
N ALA A 667 35.36 -0.10 -17.39
CA ALA A 667 36.72 0.44 -17.25
C ALA A 667 37.42 0.05 -15.95
N ALA A 668 36.67 -0.30 -14.90
CA ALA A 668 37.21 -0.71 -13.60
C ALA A 668 37.47 -2.23 -13.50
N VAL A 669 37.16 -2.99 -14.54
CA VAL A 669 37.22 -4.45 -14.58
C VAL A 669 38.30 -4.92 -15.53
N ASP A 670 39.07 -5.94 -15.12
CA ASP A 670 40.01 -6.62 -16.01
C ASP A 670 39.23 -7.57 -16.94
N LEU A 671 38.77 -7.03 -18.07
CA LEU A 671 38.01 -7.79 -19.07
C LEU A 671 38.80 -8.96 -19.67
N ALA A 672 40.13 -8.88 -19.70
CA ALA A 672 40.98 -9.96 -20.22
C ALA A 672 41.03 -11.12 -19.23
N ALA A 673 41.13 -10.85 -17.93
CA ALA A 673 41.02 -11.87 -16.89
C ALA A 673 39.62 -12.50 -16.87
N LEU A 674 38.56 -11.69 -17.00
CA LEU A 674 37.18 -12.18 -17.07
C LEU A 674 36.91 -13.09 -18.27
N ALA A 675 37.54 -12.83 -19.42
CA ALA A 675 37.42 -13.69 -20.60
C ALA A 675 37.93 -15.13 -20.36
N GLY A 676 38.71 -15.37 -19.29
CA GLY A 676 39.12 -16.70 -18.86
C GLY A 676 38.01 -17.53 -18.20
N VAL A 677 36.94 -16.90 -17.73
CA VAL A 677 35.83 -17.55 -16.98
C VAL A 677 34.45 -17.31 -17.58
N ALA A 678 34.30 -16.27 -18.42
CA ALA A 678 33.04 -15.89 -19.06
C ALA A 678 33.26 -15.46 -20.52
N THR A 679 32.20 -15.51 -21.32
CA THR A 679 32.21 -14.90 -22.66
C THR A 679 32.04 -13.39 -22.49
N VAL A 680 33.02 -12.61 -22.95
CA VAL A 680 32.97 -11.15 -22.92
C VAL A 680 32.80 -10.62 -24.34
N ALA A 681 31.77 -9.81 -24.57
CA ALA A 681 31.50 -9.19 -25.85
C ALA A 681 31.16 -7.70 -25.67
N THR A 682 31.68 -6.85 -26.55
CA THR A 682 31.38 -5.41 -26.52
C THR A 682 30.51 -5.05 -27.72
N SER A 683 29.36 -4.42 -27.45
CA SER A 683 28.44 -3.89 -28.47
C SER A 683 28.25 -2.40 -28.21
N GLY A 684 28.84 -1.56 -29.06
CA GLY A 684 28.90 -0.12 -28.84
C GLY A 684 29.58 0.22 -27.49
N PRO A 685 28.97 1.03 -26.61
CA PRO A 685 29.52 1.38 -25.31
C PRO A 685 29.25 0.33 -24.20
N VAL A 686 28.57 -0.76 -24.52
CA VAL A 686 28.13 -1.77 -23.53
C VAL A 686 29.01 -3.00 -23.59
N THR A 687 29.45 -3.47 -22.42
CA THR A 687 30.18 -4.75 -22.30
C THR A 687 29.25 -5.80 -21.73
N ARG A 688 28.92 -6.83 -22.53
CA ARG A 688 28.18 -8.01 -22.12
C ARG A 688 29.13 -9.07 -21.58
N ILE A 689 28.73 -9.70 -20.48
CA ILE A 689 29.43 -10.81 -19.85
C ILE A 689 28.42 -11.96 -19.68
N ASP A 690 28.69 -13.10 -20.32
CA ASP A 690 27.88 -14.31 -20.24
C ASP A 690 28.69 -15.45 -19.60
N LEU A 691 28.28 -15.88 -18.42
CA LEU A 691 28.83 -17.03 -17.72
C LEU A 691 28.31 -18.33 -18.37
N PRO A 692 29.19 -19.26 -18.80
CA PRO A 692 28.78 -20.51 -19.39
C PRO A 692 27.90 -21.35 -18.43
N PRO A 693 26.93 -22.11 -18.96
CA PRO A 693 26.12 -23.01 -18.14
C PRO A 693 27.00 -23.96 -17.30
N GLY A 694 26.74 -24.01 -15.99
CA GLY A 694 27.47 -24.88 -15.05
C GLY A 694 28.77 -24.28 -14.48
N ALA A 695 29.23 -23.12 -14.97
CA ALA A 695 30.33 -22.40 -14.33
C ALA A 695 29.88 -21.75 -13.01
N ALA A 696 30.79 -21.65 -12.05
CA ALA A 696 30.49 -21.13 -10.72
C ALA A 696 30.45 -19.59 -10.72
N LEU A 697 29.40 -19.00 -10.14
CA LEU A 697 29.29 -17.55 -9.97
C LEU A 697 30.45 -16.95 -9.17
N GLU A 698 31.06 -17.73 -8.28
CA GLU A 698 32.24 -17.31 -7.50
C GLU A 698 33.41 -16.88 -8.40
N GLN A 699 33.67 -17.59 -9.51
CA GLN A 699 34.76 -17.26 -10.42
C GLN A 699 34.50 -15.96 -11.18
N LEU A 700 33.25 -15.73 -11.58
CA LEU A 700 32.82 -14.47 -12.18
C LEU A 700 32.97 -13.32 -11.17
N GLU A 701 32.52 -13.54 -9.93
CA GLU A 701 32.58 -12.55 -8.87
C GLU A 701 34.03 -12.12 -8.54
N GLN A 702 34.99 -13.04 -8.57
CA GLN A 702 36.41 -12.72 -8.39
C GLN A 702 36.92 -11.72 -9.45
N GLY A 703 36.53 -11.90 -10.71
CA GLY A 703 36.90 -10.98 -11.78
C GLY A 703 36.18 -9.62 -11.70
N LEU A 704 35.05 -9.56 -11.00
CA LEU A 704 34.27 -8.34 -10.77
C LEU A 704 34.63 -7.61 -9.47
N ALA A 705 35.59 -8.12 -8.68
CA ALA A 705 35.86 -7.68 -7.31
C ALA A 705 36.00 -6.16 -7.13
N ASN A 706 36.61 -5.46 -8.10
CA ASN A 706 36.84 -4.01 -8.05
C ASN A 706 35.56 -3.16 -8.09
N ILE A 707 34.47 -3.71 -8.63
CA ILE A 707 33.19 -3.02 -8.77
C ILE A 707 32.12 -3.60 -7.84
N LEU A 708 32.43 -4.59 -7.01
CA LEU A 708 31.46 -5.10 -6.04
C LEU A 708 31.16 -4.03 -4.96
N PRO A 709 29.97 -4.09 -4.34
CA PRO A 709 29.63 -3.24 -3.21
C PRO A 709 30.43 -3.71 -1.99
N VAL A 710 31.69 -3.28 -1.90
CA VAL A 710 32.54 -3.55 -0.75
C VAL A 710 32.16 -2.59 0.36
N VAL A 711 31.81 -3.11 1.54
CA VAL A 711 31.84 -2.32 2.77
C VAL A 711 33.31 -1.93 2.95
N LEU A 712 33.66 -0.67 2.67
CA LEU A 712 34.94 -0.12 3.11
C LEU A 712 35.00 -0.37 4.62
N ARG A 713 35.89 -1.28 5.04
CA ARG A 713 36.21 -1.41 6.47
C ARG A 713 36.65 -0.01 6.91
N PRO A 714 36.07 0.55 7.99
CA PRO A 714 36.57 1.81 8.54
C PRO A 714 38.06 1.73 8.89
#